data_AF-A0A812Y768-F1
#
_entry.id   AF-A0A812Y768-F1
#
_cell.length_a   1.000
_cell.length_b   1.000
_cell.length_c   1.000
_cell.angle_alpha   90.00
_cell.angle_beta   90.00
_cell.angle_gamma   90.00
#
_symmetry.space_group_name_H-M   'P 1'
#
loop_
_entity.id
_entity.type
_entity.pdbx_description
1 polymer ?
#
loop_
_entity_poly.entity_id
_entity_poly.type
_entity_poly.pdbx_seq_one_letter_code
_entity_poly.pdbx_strand_id
1 'polypeptide(L)'
;MLLSGFDPEQHPLLEVILRQKQAALKRAKKQVRIRGCWSARGHPEPQDPNSASGEENLELKDNEVFLMVPCDGEDRLVTCAVKLEGVSIEHNLAASSPSSLCKETGWKVLSGKVIINYSSDRDPYALRLAIAKDTPSLRAKCEPGVLFFSKLGRPLQEHLGWDFDGDYFQIITDEKLVNSFSGSILPMPQPELEDTELKTVPVETWVDVNAHFLSEYPPKLEVCRGDFGGKDFMGLFHYQWQLLAGKWDFMNGGDPENPSETAAGDCFRLAAAAFEEFESVRARSQSSGQDRDLDKELADKVRGRFIERVKEECRKAESAAREKNPYASREDVFQDAWVWDLRSQTQKEAQQHGVGLAEVALAGWHLKYVDQNVSSRTTDPDPSFPWTLFRKELLMLKEHDCPCSIRELRHNHHLCRILQRGAAKENQQKVAEAIKGLKVRMKCPECHQARERLLESLHLEGSISDIAKSVKAISGRGSVMEVDCKDLRYCKDYISDAFDNGPQSGMRLQELAERLAKGEQSASELVLTVVSFHGLWYVIEGNKRLWCLKEAQTLTQKRLMASVRIPDLYFGFVQRQDHKEPALPYFLQRFSTRCNGQHIQLQTSDLPHGPSVSKHHVPGPSQQAEDFTHPGRQDLHQQGQKRVMMGKMTGKSYAQAYEDVGYRKWVLNNMNDRSQPEMKDLKKYFLAQTDGVSPRGSQAGQSISQRHVPGTSQQSACQDLHQQGQWRVTVGKKMRDKSYAEAYEDVGYRKWVLDNINERSNSEMKHLKKYFLARTEA
;
A
#
# COMPACT_ATOMS: atom_id res chain seq x y z
N MET A 1 29.74 19.80 -13.88
CA MET A 1 30.84 18.88 -13.53
C MET A 1 31.33 18.12 -14.76
N LEU A 2 30.65 17.08 -15.25
CA LEU A 2 31.05 16.41 -16.50
C LEU A 2 31.09 17.37 -17.71
N LEU A 3 30.03 18.16 -17.90
CA LEU A 3 29.99 19.22 -18.94
C LEU A 3 31.01 20.35 -18.71
N SER A 4 31.58 20.42 -17.51
CA SER A 4 32.59 21.40 -17.12
C SER A 4 34.01 20.82 -17.22
N GLY A 5 34.16 19.64 -17.84
CA GLY A 5 35.46 18.99 -18.08
C GLY A 5 36.02 18.18 -16.93
N PHE A 6 35.29 18.01 -15.82
CA PHE A 6 35.78 17.19 -14.70
C PHE A 6 35.68 15.71 -15.04
N ASP A 7 36.81 15.02 -14.89
CA ASP A 7 36.91 13.57 -15.06
C ASP A 7 36.26 12.85 -13.86
N PRO A 8 35.24 11.99 -14.09
CA PRO A 8 34.61 11.22 -13.03
C PRO A 8 35.53 10.26 -12.27
N GLU A 9 36.63 9.81 -12.87
CA GLU A 9 37.59 8.90 -12.22
C GLU A 9 38.61 9.64 -11.35
N GLN A 10 38.84 10.92 -11.62
CA GLN A 10 39.83 11.74 -10.90
C GLN A 10 39.18 12.67 -9.86
N HIS A 11 37.90 13.00 -10.03
CA HIS A 11 37.21 13.94 -9.15
C HIS A 11 36.48 13.20 -8.00
N PRO A 12 36.90 13.36 -6.73
CA PRO A 12 36.42 12.54 -5.60
C PRO A 12 34.89 12.57 -5.43
N LEU A 13 34.28 13.74 -5.65
CA LEU A 13 32.82 13.89 -5.56
C LEU A 13 32.07 13.15 -6.67
N LEU A 14 32.60 13.13 -7.90
CA LEU A 14 31.97 12.41 -9.01
C LEU A 14 32.11 10.90 -8.83
N GLU A 15 33.25 10.45 -8.33
CA GLU A 15 33.48 9.04 -7.99
C GLU A 15 32.47 8.55 -6.93
N VAL A 16 32.24 9.33 -5.86
CA VAL A 16 31.25 9.02 -4.83
C VAL A 16 29.83 8.95 -5.43
N ILE A 17 29.47 9.90 -6.29
CA ILE A 17 28.16 9.90 -6.97
C ILE A 17 28.01 8.67 -7.88
N LEU A 18 29.06 8.28 -8.59
CA LEU A 18 29.06 7.09 -9.44
C LEU A 18 28.94 5.80 -8.61
N ARG A 19 29.66 5.68 -7.50
CA ARG A 19 29.53 4.54 -6.57
C ARG A 19 28.12 4.45 -5.98
N GLN A 20 27.53 5.59 -5.60
CA GLN A 20 26.14 5.64 -5.12
C GLN A 20 25.14 5.24 -6.21
N LYS A 21 25.32 5.72 -7.45
CA LYS A 21 24.50 5.29 -8.59
C LYS A 21 24.68 3.81 -8.89
N GLN A 22 25.90 3.27 -8.84
CA GLN A 22 26.17 1.85 -9.05
C GLN A 22 25.54 0.99 -7.94
N ALA A 23 25.54 1.46 -6.68
CA ALA A 23 24.83 0.81 -5.59
C ALA A 23 23.30 0.86 -5.78
N ALA A 24 22.75 1.99 -6.23
CA ALA A 24 21.35 2.12 -6.60
C ALA A 24 21.00 1.21 -7.78
N LEU A 25 21.87 1.08 -8.77
CA LEU A 25 21.72 0.20 -9.92
C LEU A 25 21.82 -1.27 -9.51
N LYS A 26 22.71 -1.65 -8.58
CA LYS A 26 22.76 -2.99 -7.98
C LYS A 26 21.48 -3.32 -7.21
N ARG A 27 20.88 -2.34 -6.51
CA ARG A 27 19.56 -2.51 -5.88
C ARG A 27 18.44 -2.65 -6.92
N ALA A 28 18.50 -1.89 -8.01
CA ALA A 28 17.56 -1.97 -9.12
C ALA A 28 17.74 -3.23 -9.97
N LYS A 29 18.95 -3.82 -10.05
CA LYS A 29 19.24 -5.12 -10.71
C LYS A 29 18.50 -6.31 -10.07
N LYS A 30 17.81 -6.12 -8.95
CA LYS A 30 16.81 -7.08 -8.46
C LYS A 30 15.52 -7.10 -9.30
N GLN A 31 15.35 -6.15 -10.22
CA GLN A 31 14.26 -6.13 -11.19
C GLN A 31 14.76 -6.71 -12.52
N VAL A 32 14.17 -7.83 -12.95
CA VAL A 32 14.43 -8.41 -14.27
C VAL A 32 13.72 -7.54 -15.30
N ARG A 33 14.47 -6.93 -16.21
CA ARG A 33 13.90 -6.18 -17.32
C ARG A 33 13.56 -7.15 -18.45
N ILE A 34 12.28 -7.36 -18.69
CA ILE A 34 11.79 -8.18 -19.81
C ILE A 34 11.64 -7.29 -21.04
N ARG A 35 12.23 -7.70 -22.18
CA ARG A 35 12.05 -7.01 -23.46
C ARG A 35 10.59 -7.16 -23.91
N GLY A 36 9.99 -6.13 -24.49
CA GLY A 36 8.59 -6.21 -24.94
C GLY A 36 7.59 -6.41 -23.79
N CYS A 37 7.91 -5.98 -22.58
CA CYS A 37 6.96 -5.91 -21.48
C CYS A 37 6.32 -4.52 -21.43
N TRP A 38 5.00 -4.47 -21.50
CA TRP A 38 4.19 -3.26 -21.55
C TRP A 38 3.19 -3.25 -20.40
N SER A 39 2.72 -2.07 -20.00
CA SER A 39 1.57 -1.94 -19.11
C SER A 39 0.46 -1.22 -19.84
N ALA A 40 -0.72 -1.82 -19.92
CA ALA A 40 -1.89 -1.23 -20.57
C ALA A 40 -3.12 -1.31 -19.66
N ARG A 41 -4.02 -0.35 -19.80
CA ARG A 41 -5.28 -0.34 -19.04
C ARG A 41 -6.28 -1.28 -19.72
N GLY A 42 -6.85 -2.22 -18.96
CA GLY A 42 -7.85 -3.14 -19.50
C GLY A 42 -9.21 -2.46 -19.69
N HIS A 43 -9.85 -2.74 -20.81
CA HIS A 43 -11.20 -2.30 -21.15
C HIS A 43 -11.98 -3.41 -21.86
N PRO A 44 -13.31 -3.44 -21.73
CA PRO A 44 -14.12 -4.35 -22.53
C PRO A 44 -14.17 -3.85 -23.97
N GLU A 45 -14.31 -4.77 -24.93
CA GLU A 45 -14.48 -4.42 -26.35
C GLU A 45 -15.61 -3.39 -26.55
N PRO A 46 -15.35 -2.25 -27.23
CA PRO A 46 -16.34 -1.20 -27.39
C PRO A 46 -17.48 -1.67 -28.29
N GLN A 47 -18.72 -1.58 -27.79
CA GLN A 47 -19.92 -1.88 -28.56
C GLN A 47 -20.11 -0.88 -29.70
N ASP A 48 -20.54 -1.35 -30.86
CA ASP A 48 -21.05 -0.46 -31.91
C ASP A 48 -22.41 0.11 -31.48
N PRO A 49 -22.51 1.43 -31.24
CA PRO A 49 -23.76 2.04 -30.80
C PRO A 49 -24.89 1.94 -31.84
N ASN A 50 -24.57 1.61 -33.10
CA ASN A 50 -25.54 1.49 -34.19
C ASN A 50 -26.06 0.07 -34.42
N SER A 51 -25.57 -0.93 -33.68
CA SER A 51 -26.10 -2.30 -33.78
C SER A 51 -27.47 -2.37 -33.10
N ALA A 52 -28.54 -2.29 -33.89
CA ALA A 52 -29.92 -2.28 -33.42
C ALA A 52 -30.43 -3.65 -32.94
N SER A 53 -29.73 -4.75 -33.27
CA SER A 53 -30.23 -6.11 -33.06
C SER A 53 -29.81 -6.76 -31.73
N GLY A 54 -28.94 -6.15 -30.92
CA GLY A 54 -28.45 -6.77 -29.68
C GLY A 54 -27.61 -8.05 -29.86
N GLU A 55 -27.61 -8.64 -31.06
CA GLU A 55 -26.64 -9.62 -31.52
C GLU A 55 -25.38 -8.86 -31.94
N GLU A 56 -24.44 -8.78 -31.02
CA GLU A 56 -23.20 -8.01 -31.16
C GLU A 56 -22.25 -8.73 -32.12
N ASN A 57 -21.89 -8.09 -33.24
CA ASN A 57 -20.71 -8.49 -34.02
C ASN A 57 -19.44 -8.07 -33.28
N LEU A 58 -19.11 -8.79 -32.21
CA LEU A 58 -17.83 -8.66 -31.50
C LEU A 58 -16.73 -9.26 -32.37
N GLU A 59 -15.62 -8.54 -32.54
CA GLU A 59 -14.53 -8.91 -33.45
C GLU A 59 -13.47 -9.77 -32.76
N LEU A 60 -13.40 -9.70 -31.42
CA LEU A 60 -12.51 -10.51 -30.60
C LEU A 60 -13.22 -11.76 -30.09
N LYS A 61 -12.59 -12.92 -30.25
CA LYS A 61 -13.00 -14.19 -29.59
C LYS A 61 -12.48 -14.24 -28.14
N ASP A 62 -12.98 -15.18 -27.32
CA ASP A 62 -12.70 -15.30 -25.87
C ASP A 62 -11.22 -15.12 -25.44
N ASN A 63 -10.27 -15.63 -26.25
CA ASN A 63 -8.82 -15.56 -25.99
C ASN A 63 -8.06 -14.55 -26.87
N GLU A 64 -8.80 -13.74 -27.64
CA GLU A 64 -8.25 -12.68 -28.46
C GLU A 64 -8.30 -11.35 -27.70
N VAL A 65 -7.25 -10.55 -27.87
CA VAL A 65 -7.15 -9.20 -27.33
C VAL A 65 -6.72 -8.22 -28.41
N PHE A 66 -7.02 -6.94 -28.23
CA PHE A 66 -6.53 -5.87 -29.09
C PHE A 66 -5.67 -4.90 -28.26
N LEU A 67 -4.47 -4.58 -28.74
CA LEU A 67 -3.57 -3.61 -28.09
C LEU A 67 -2.74 -2.83 -29.11
N MET A 68 -2.64 -1.52 -28.87
CA MET A 68 -1.68 -0.64 -29.54
C MET A 68 -0.55 -0.23 -28.59
N VAL A 69 0.70 -0.44 -29.01
CA VAL A 69 1.91 -0.09 -28.25
C VAL A 69 2.75 0.97 -28.98
N PRO A 70 3.54 1.78 -28.27
CA PRO A 70 4.41 2.78 -28.90
C PRO A 70 5.45 2.12 -29.80
N CYS A 71 5.70 2.69 -30.97
CA CYS A 71 6.71 2.21 -31.91
C CYS A 71 8.15 2.36 -31.38
N ASP A 72 8.41 3.38 -30.58
CA ASP A 72 9.74 3.74 -30.07
C ASP A 72 10.21 2.88 -28.88
N GLY A 73 9.33 2.07 -28.30
CA GLY A 73 9.66 1.25 -27.14
C GLY A 73 10.50 0.00 -27.44
N GLU A 74 10.53 -0.47 -28.69
CA GLU A 74 11.39 -1.62 -29.08
C GLU A 74 12.77 -1.21 -29.61
N ASP A 75 12.88 -0.07 -30.30
CA ASP A 75 14.09 0.32 -31.03
C ASP A 75 15.13 1.10 -30.20
N ARG A 76 14.72 1.76 -29.11
CA ARG A 76 15.67 2.46 -28.22
C ARG A 76 16.64 1.52 -27.48
N LEU A 77 16.41 0.21 -27.52
CA LEU A 77 17.28 -0.78 -26.88
C LEU A 77 18.49 -1.17 -27.73
N VAL A 78 18.44 -1.01 -29.06
CA VAL A 78 19.55 -1.39 -29.94
C VAL A 78 20.65 -0.32 -29.94
N THR A 79 20.32 0.94 -29.65
CA THR A 79 21.25 2.08 -29.76
C THR A 79 21.93 2.49 -28.44
N CYS A 80 21.64 1.83 -27.30
CA CYS A 80 22.35 2.04 -26.03
C CYS A 80 23.34 0.92 -25.67
N ALA A 81 23.91 0.24 -26.67
CA ALA A 81 25.11 -0.56 -26.47
C ALA A 81 26.32 0.39 -26.35
N VAL A 82 26.68 0.75 -25.12
CA VAL A 82 28.00 1.29 -24.82
C VAL A 82 29.02 0.22 -25.21
N LYS A 83 29.93 0.55 -26.14
CA LYS A 83 31.13 -0.25 -26.42
C LYS A 83 31.90 -0.43 -25.11
N LEU A 84 31.70 -1.56 -24.44
CA LEU A 84 32.68 -2.15 -23.56
C LEU A 84 33.44 -3.17 -24.40
N GLU A 85 34.75 -3.04 -24.37
CA GLU A 85 35.72 -3.70 -25.23
C GLU A 85 35.49 -5.22 -25.32
N GLY A 86 35.46 -5.76 -26.54
CA GLY A 86 36.04 -7.07 -26.80
C GLY A 86 35.15 -8.23 -27.21
N VAL A 87 33.82 -8.14 -27.31
CA VAL A 87 33.01 -9.26 -27.86
C VAL A 87 31.90 -8.74 -28.78
N SER A 88 32.11 -8.92 -30.09
CA SER A 88 31.07 -8.80 -31.11
C SER A 88 30.26 -10.09 -31.13
N ILE A 89 28.97 -10.01 -30.79
CA ILE A 89 27.98 -11.02 -31.15
C ILE A 89 27.01 -10.34 -32.12
N GLU A 90 27.25 -10.50 -33.42
CA GLU A 90 26.30 -10.08 -34.45
C GLU A 90 25.11 -11.04 -34.47
N HIS A 91 24.00 -10.64 -33.86
CA HIS A 91 22.71 -11.23 -34.17
C HIS A 91 22.04 -10.43 -35.29
N ASN A 92 22.13 -10.95 -36.51
CA ASN A 92 21.33 -10.53 -37.65
C ASN A 92 19.86 -10.87 -37.41
N LEU A 93 19.10 -9.96 -36.82
CA LEU A 93 17.64 -9.97 -36.88
C LEU A 93 17.21 -8.90 -37.87
N ALA A 94 16.63 -9.34 -38.99
CA ALA A 94 16.06 -8.46 -40.00
C ALA A 94 14.96 -7.60 -39.35
N ALA A 95 15.22 -6.30 -39.18
CA ALA A 95 14.20 -5.35 -38.78
C ALA A 95 13.17 -5.25 -39.92
N SER A 96 11.98 -5.78 -39.71
CA SER A 96 10.84 -5.56 -40.61
C SER A 96 10.60 -4.05 -40.72
N SER A 97 10.54 -3.53 -41.95
CA SER A 97 10.25 -2.13 -42.22
C SER A 97 9.03 -1.65 -41.41
N PRO A 98 9.10 -0.54 -40.66
CA PRO A 98 7.98 -0.06 -39.86
C PRO A 98 6.78 0.21 -40.76
N SER A 99 5.61 -0.29 -40.36
CA SER A 99 4.35 -0.13 -41.08
C SER A 99 4.03 1.36 -41.30
N SER A 100 3.28 1.69 -42.36
CA SER A 100 2.85 3.07 -42.64
C SER A 100 2.15 3.73 -41.43
N LEU A 101 1.31 2.96 -40.73
CA LEU A 101 0.63 3.38 -39.50
C LEU A 101 1.60 3.79 -38.38
N CYS A 102 2.71 3.06 -38.24
CA CYS A 102 3.72 3.34 -37.23
C CYS A 102 4.43 4.68 -37.48
N LYS A 103 4.66 5.03 -38.76
CA LYS A 103 5.26 6.32 -39.15
C LYS A 103 4.31 7.49 -38.90
N GLU A 104 3.01 7.29 -39.10
CA GLU A 104 2.01 8.35 -38.98
C GLU A 104 1.61 8.61 -37.52
N THR A 105 1.43 7.55 -36.74
CA THR A 105 0.85 7.66 -35.38
C THR A 105 1.89 7.55 -34.26
N GLY A 106 3.04 6.94 -34.53
CA GLY A 106 3.99 6.54 -33.49
C GLY A 106 3.55 5.29 -32.72
N TRP A 107 2.52 4.59 -33.18
CA TRP A 107 1.95 3.39 -32.55
C TRP A 107 1.90 2.22 -33.52
N LYS A 108 2.11 1.01 -33.00
CA LYS A 108 1.92 -0.25 -33.73
C LYS A 108 0.88 -1.10 -33.04
N VAL A 109 0.05 -1.77 -33.83
CA VAL A 109 -0.88 -2.79 -33.33
C VAL A 109 -0.08 -4.06 -33.11
N LEU A 110 -0.26 -4.71 -31.96
CA LEU A 110 0.34 -6.02 -31.71
C LEU A 110 -0.44 -7.10 -32.45
N SER A 111 0.30 -8.08 -32.98
CA SER A 111 -0.28 -9.28 -33.57
C SER A 111 0.49 -10.52 -33.12
N GLY A 112 -0.21 -11.63 -32.92
CA GLY A 112 0.39 -12.90 -32.49
C GLY A 112 0.19 -13.20 -31.00
N LYS A 113 0.91 -14.21 -30.50
CA LYS A 113 0.78 -14.65 -29.11
C LYS A 113 1.38 -13.62 -28.15
N VAL A 114 0.71 -13.40 -27.02
CA VAL A 114 1.18 -12.52 -25.93
C VAL A 114 0.88 -13.16 -24.58
N ILE A 115 1.70 -12.89 -23.57
CA ILE A 115 1.38 -13.25 -22.18
C ILE A 115 0.80 -12.03 -21.49
N ILE A 116 -0.35 -12.19 -20.84
CA ILE A 116 -1.03 -11.15 -20.07
C ILE A 116 -0.96 -11.53 -18.59
N ASN A 117 -0.57 -10.58 -17.75
CA ASN A 117 -0.48 -10.73 -16.31
C ASN A 117 -1.26 -9.63 -15.58
N TYR A 118 -1.83 -9.97 -14.42
CA TYR A 118 -2.24 -8.93 -13.48
C TYR A 118 -1.01 -8.48 -12.74
N SER A 119 -0.85 -7.18 -12.58
CA SER A 119 0.08 -6.69 -11.57
C SER A 119 -0.52 -6.81 -10.15
N SER A 120 -1.00 -7.99 -9.73
CA SER A 120 -1.38 -8.24 -8.34
C SER A 120 -0.52 -9.33 -7.72
N ASP A 121 0.02 -9.05 -6.54
CA ASP A 121 0.91 -9.92 -5.77
C ASP A 121 0.24 -11.21 -5.24
N ARG A 122 -0.98 -11.55 -5.70
CA ARG A 122 -1.88 -12.50 -5.03
C ARG A 122 -1.96 -13.87 -5.68
N ASP A 123 -1.57 -14.02 -6.95
CA ASP A 123 -1.63 -15.32 -7.63
C ASP A 123 -0.51 -15.46 -8.69
N PRO A 124 0.50 -16.33 -8.48
CA PRO A 124 1.53 -16.62 -9.47
C PRO A 124 0.97 -17.33 -10.73
N TYR A 125 -0.26 -17.86 -10.67
CA TYR A 125 -0.96 -18.44 -11.80
C TYR A 125 -1.80 -17.42 -12.57
N ALA A 126 -1.68 -16.10 -12.31
CA ALA A 126 -2.42 -15.06 -13.04
C ALA A 126 -1.88 -14.77 -14.46
N LEU A 127 -0.85 -15.48 -14.92
CA LEU A 127 -0.35 -15.38 -16.29
C LEU A 127 -1.25 -16.17 -17.26
N ARG A 128 -1.66 -15.53 -18.36
CA ARG A 128 -2.45 -16.15 -19.42
C ARG A 128 -1.82 -15.91 -20.78
N LEU A 129 -1.87 -16.93 -21.63
CA LEU A 129 -1.53 -16.80 -23.04
C LEU A 129 -2.77 -16.30 -23.80
N ALA A 130 -2.64 -15.20 -24.54
CA ALA A 130 -3.69 -14.63 -25.38
C ALA A 130 -3.16 -14.40 -26.80
N ILE A 131 -4.08 -14.15 -27.74
CA ILE A 131 -3.74 -13.82 -29.13
C ILE A 131 -4.06 -12.34 -29.35
N ALA A 132 -3.03 -11.51 -29.50
CA ALA A 132 -3.18 -10.16 -29.99
C ALA A 132 -3.62 -10.19 -31.46
N LYS A 133 -4.73 -9.55 -31.76
CA LYS A 133 -5.33 -9.52 -33.09
C LYS A 133 -5.51 -8.07 -33.53
N ASP A 134 -5.06 -7.78 -34.74
CA ASP A 134 -5.25 -6.48 -35.37
C ASP A 134 -6.56 -6.46 -36.14
N THR A 135 -7.44 -5.54 -35.77
CA THR A 135 -8.74 -5.34 -36.39
C THR A 135 -8.93 -3.86 -36.74
N PRO A 136 -9.26 -3.51 -38.00
CA PRO A 136 -9.39 -2.12 -38.42
C PRO A 136 -10.41 -1.30 -37.61
N SER A 137 -11.50 -1.92 -37.16
CA SER A 137 -12.54 -1.19 -36.42
C SER A 137 -12.10 -0.84 -34.99
N LEU A 138 -11.45 -1.78 -34.28
CA LEU A 138 -10.89 -1.49 -32.95
C LEU A 138 -9.73 -0.53 -33.06
N ARG A 139 -8.92 -0.59 -34.12
CA ARG A 139 -7.86 0.40 -34.37
C ARG A 139 -8.40 1.83 -34.47
N ALA A 140 -9.57 2.02 -35.09
CA ALA A 140 -10.22 3.33 -35.18
C ALA A 140 -10.81 3.80 -33.83
N LYS A 141 -11.12 2.88 -32.92
CA LYS A 141 -11.76 3.15 -31.62
C LYS A 141 -10.77 3.17 -30.45
N CYS A 142 -9.56 2.63 -30.63
CA CYS A 142 -8.60 2.43 -29.55
C CYS A 142 -7.82 3.71 -29.26
N GLU A 143 -7.84 4.13 -27.99
CA GLU A 143 -6.83 5.05 -27.49
C GLU A 143 -5.52 4.29 -27.26
N PRO A 144 -4.36 4.91 -27.53
CA PRO A 144 -3.09 4.28 -27.25
C PRO A 144 -2.92 3.87 -25.78
N GLY A 145 -2.38 2.67 -25.52
CA GLY A 145 -2.18 2.14 -24.16
C GLY A 145 -3.43 1.53 -23.52
N VAL A 146 -4.52 1.34 -24.29
CA VAL A 146 -5.70 0.58 -23.89
C VAL A 146 -5.64 -0.84 -24.45
N LEU A 147 -5.90 -1.82 -23.59
CA LEU A 147 -6.02 -3.24 -23.93
C LEU A 147 -7.51 -3.61 -23.94
N PHE A 148 -8.04 -3.98 -25.11
CA PHE A 148 -9.42 -4.49 -25.20
C PHE A 148 -9.46 -6.00 -25.05
N PHE A 149 -10.40 -6.46 -24.21
CA PHE A 149 -10.74 -7.86 -24.03
C PHE A 149 -12.06 -8.19 -24.73
N SER A 150 -12.16 -9.39 -25.28
CA SER A 150 -13.41 -9.91 -25.80
C SER A 150 -14.50 -9.92 -24.73
N LYS A 151 -15.72 -9.57 -25.16
CA LYS A 151 -16.94 -9.76 -24.37
C LYS A 151 -17.61 -11.12 -24.59
N LEU A 152 -17.13 -11.90 -25.58
CA LEU A 152 -17.66 -13.23 -25.86
C LEU A 152 -17.16 -14.25 -24.82
N GLY A 153 -18.03 -15.23 -24.55
CA GLY A 153 -17.74 -16.37 -23.67
C GLY A 153 -17.51 -16.01 -22.20
N ARG A 154 -16.61 -16.74 -21.54
CA ARG A 154 -16.06 -16.33 -20.23
C ARG A 154 -14.89 -15.41 -20.53
N PRO A 155 -15.04 -14.08 -20.37
CA PRO A 155 -14.02 -13.15 -20.77
C PRO A 155 -12.72 -13.48 -20.06
N LEU A 156 -11.59 -13.30 -20.73
CA LEU A 156 -10.27 -13.52 -20.15
C LEU A 156 -10.12 -12.82 -18.78
N GLN A 157 -10.81 -11.68 -18.56
CA GLN A 157 -10.84 -11.00 -17.25
C GLN A 157 -11.44 -11.83 -16.09
N GLU A 158 -12.41 -12.72 -16.35
CA GLU A 158 -13.02 -13.55 -15.29
C GLU A 158 -12.08 -14.68 -14.86
N HIS A 159 -11.33 -15.25 -15.80
CA HIS A 159 -10.29 -16.27 -15.53
C HIS A 159 -9.10 -15.73 -14.77
N LEU A 160 -8.97 -14.42 -14.87
CA LEU A 160 -8.04 -13.61 -14.19
C LEU A 160 -8.64 -13.27 -12.80
N GLY A 161 -9.96 -13.02 -12.71
CA GLY A 161 -10.71 -12.75 -11.47
C GLY A 161 -11.00 -11.25 -11.24
N TRP A 162 -11.07 -10.46 -12.32
CA TRP A 162 -10.95 -9.00 -12.28
C TRP A 162 -12.12 -8.31 -13.00
N ASP A 163 -12.23 -6.98 -12.83
CA ASP A 163 -13.19 -6.12 -13.55
C ASP A 163 -12.49 -4.93 -14.26
N PHE A 164 -13.26 -4.04 -14.89
CA PHE A 164 -12.76 -2.94 -15.74
C PHE A 164 -12.72 -1.57 -15.03
N ASP A 165 -12.49 -1.55 -13.72
CA ASP A 165 -12.58 -0.33 -12.91
C ASP A 165 -11.39 0.65 -13.04
N GLY A 166 -10.36 0.29 -13.80
CA GLY A 166 -9.14 1.11 -13.94
C GLY A 166 -7.83 0.33 -13.97
N ASP A 167 -7.90 -0.99 -13.87
CA ASP A 167 -6.76 -1.86 -13.72
C ASP A 167 -5.78 -1.88 -14.90
N TYR A 168 -4.50 -2.08 -14.54
CA TYR A 168 -3.39 -2.21 -15.48
C TYR A 168 -2.93 -3.67 -15.57
N PHE A 169 -2.70 -4.09 -16.81
CA PHE A 169 -2.27 -5.42 -17.19
C PHE A 169 -0.83 -5.32 -17.70
N GLN A 170 0.04 -6.22 -17.26
CA GLN A 170 1.34 -6.37 -17.90
C GLN A 170 1.20 -7.27 -19.12
N ILE A 171 1.72 -6.84 -20.26
CA ILE A 171 1.68 -7.59 -21.52
C ILE A 171 3.12 -7.88 -21.95
N ILE A 172 3.46 -9.15 -22.11
CA ILE A 172 4.79 -9.60 -22.52
C ILE A 172 4.71 -10.12 -23.95
N THR A 173 5.50 -9.53 -24.83
CA THR A 173 5.60 -9.84 -26.26
C THR A 173 6.95 -10.44 -26.66
N ASP A 174 7.83 -10.72 -25.69
CA ASP A 174 9.12 -11.36 -25.96
C ASP A 174 8.90 -12.77 -26.54
N GLU A 175 9.32 -12.98 -27.80
CA GLU A 175 9.08 -14.24 -28.49
C GLU A 175 9.63 -15.45 -27.74
N LYS A 176 10.79 -15.34 -27.08
CA LYS A 176 11.38 -16.48 -26.35
C LYS A 176 10.53 -16.84 -25.14
N LEU A 177 10.08 -15.84 -24.38
CA LEU A 177 9.20 -16.07 -23.23
C LEU A 177 7.83 -16.57 -23.68
N VAL A 178 7.22 -15.93 -24.68
CA VAL A 178 5.90 -16.31 -25.21
C VAL A 178 5.92 -17.74 -25.77
N ASN A 179 6.97 -18.14 -26.50
CA ASN A 179 7.07 -19.47 -27.08
C ASN A 179 7.45 -20.55 -26.06
N SER A 180 8.16 -20.20 -24.98
CA SER A 180 8.47 -21.13 -23.89
C SER A 180 7.37 -21.23 -22.83
N PHE A 181 6.41 -20.31 -22.82
CA PHE A 181 5.31 -20.31 -21.89
C PHE A 181 4.27 -21.37 -22.26
N SER A 182 4.19 -22.42 -21.45
CA SER A 182 3.25 -23.54 -21.59
C SER A 182 1.93 -23.34 -20.82
N GLY A 183 1.62 -22.10 -20.43
CA GLY A 183 0.38 -21.80 -19.69
C GLY A 183 -0.86 -22.24 -20.47
N SER A 184 -1.82 -22.81 -19.76
CA SER A 184 -3.06 -23.31 -20.35
C SER A 184 -3.83 -22.20 -21.06
N ILE A 185 -4.20 -22.44 -22.33
CA ILE A 185 -5.12 -21.60 -23.12
C ILE A 185 -6.57 -21.79 -22.63
N LEU A 186 -6.83 -22.88 -21.90
CA LEU A 186 -8.12 -23.23 -21.33
C LEU A 186 -8.13 -22.95 -19.82
N PRO A 187 -9.27 -22.55 -19.23
CA PRO A 187 -9.38 -22.54 -17.77
C PRO A 187 -9.06 -23.94 -17.24
N MET A 188 -8.14 -24.03 -16.27
CA MET A 188 -8.07 -25.28 -15.49
C MET A 188 -9.44 -25.49 -14.84
N PRO A 189 -10.07 -26.67 -14.97
CA PRO A 189 -11.25 -26.98 -14.20
C PRO A 189 -10.88 -26.79 -12.73
N GLN A 190 -11.67 -25.98 -12.01
CA GLN A 190 -11.57 -25.98 -10.56
C GLN A 190 -11.90 -27.40 -10.11
N PRO A 191 -11.09 -28.04 -9.26
CA PRO A 191 -11.46 -29.34 -8.73
C PRO A 191 -12.77 -29.18 -7.97
N GLU A 192 -13.84 -29.76 -8.50
CA GLU A 192 -15.06 -30.02 -7.75
C GLU A 192 -14.70 -31.05 -6.68
N LEU A 193 -14.36 -30.58 -5.49
CA LEU A 193 -14.38 -31.42 -4.30
C LEU A 193 -15.85 -31.74 -4.03
N GLU A 194 -16.34 -32.85 -4.58
CA GLU A 194 -17.57 -33.48 -4.12
C GLU A 194 -17.37 -33.89 -2.65
N ASP A 195 -17.94 -33.09 -1.74
CA ASP A 195 -18.10 -33.46 -0.33
C ASP A 195 -18.97 -34.73 -0.28
N THR A 196 -18.33 -35.88 -0.11
CA THR A 196 -19.04 -37.15 0.07
C THR A 196 -19.81 -37.10 1.38
N GLU A 197 -21.14 -37.15 1.29
CA GLU A 197 -22.09 -37.12 2.40
C GLU A 197 -21.85 -38.27 3.40
N LEU A 198 -21.27 -37.99 4.57
CA LEU A 198 -21.39 -38.89 5.73
C LEU A 198 -22.77 -38.71 6.37
N LYS A 199 -23.73 -39.50 5.91
CA LYS A 199 -25.06 -39.63 6.52
C LYS A 199 -24.97 -40.27 7.90
N THR A 200 -25.68 -39.64 8.83
CA THR A 200 -26.12 -40.04 10.17
C THR A 200 -26.05 -41.53 10.51
N VAL A 201 -25.16 -41.89 11.45
CA VAL A 201 -25.20 -43.11 12.28
C VAL A 201 -25.13 -42.65 13.74
N PRO A 202 -25.98 -43.15 14.66
CA PRO A 202 -25.91 -42.78 16.07
C PRO A 202 -24.77 -43.58 16.73
N VAL A 203 -23.75 -42.91 17.26
CA VAL A 203 -22.62 -43.58 17.93
C VAL A 203 -22.26 -42.83 19.20
N GLU A 204 -22.34 -43.51 20.34
CA GLU A 204 -22.28 -42.90 21.67
C GLU A 204 -20.86 -42.63 22.20
N THR A 205 -19.78 -43.05 21.53
CA THR A 205 -18.42 -42.60 21.90
C THR A 205 -17.45 -42.51 20.72
N TRP A 206 -16.52 -41.54 20.79
CA TRP A 206 -15.41 -41.31 19.84
C TRP A 206 -14.42 -42.50 19.71
N VAL A 207 -14.54 -43.50 20.57
CA VAL A 207 -13.73 -44.73 20.57
C VAL A 207 -14.09 -45.63 19.39
N ASP A 208 -15.38 -45.71 19.04
CA ASP A 208 -15.87 -46.56 17.94
C ASP A 208 -15.54 -45.96 16.55
N VAL A 209 -15.49 -44.63 16.44
CA VAL A 209 -15.09 -43.91 15.22
C VAL A 209 -13.63 -44.19 14.88
N ASN A 210 -12.75 -44.23 15.88
CA ASN A 210 -11.34 -44.58 15.68
C ASN A 210 -11.15 -46.08 15.41
N ALA A 211 -11.95 -46.96 16.03
CA ALA A 211 -11.89 -48.40 15.76
C ALA A 211 -12.27 -48.75 14.31
N HIS A 212 -13.29 -48.08 13.76
CA HIS A 212 -13.71 -48.27 12.36
C HIS A 212 -12.70 -47.66 11.37
N PHE A 213 -12.13 -46.50 11.68
CA PHE A 213 -11.12 -45.85 10.84
C PHE A 213 -9.81 -46.66 10.79
N LEU A 214 -9.47 -47.36 11.88
CA LEU A 214 -8.29 -48.22 11.96
C LEU A 214 -8.53 -49.64 11.40
N SER A 215 -9.78 -50.10 11.27
CA SER A 215 -10.09 -51.41 10.66
C SER A 215 -10.05 -51.41 9.13
N GLU A 216 -10.15 -50.24 8.48
CA GLU A 216 -10.14 -50.12 7.01
C GLU A 216 -8.77 -49.85 6.39
N TYR A 217 -7.70 -49.77 7.19
CA TYR A 217 -6.32 -49.65 6.69
C TYR A 217 -5.51 -50.93 6.97
N PRO A 218 -5.51 -51.93 6.06
CA PRO A 218 -4.55 -53.03 6.12
C PRO A 218 -3.18 -52.56 5.61
N PRO A 219 -2.09 -52.75 6.37
CA PRO A 219 -0.75 -52.68 5.82
C PRO A 219 -0.44 -54.00 5.12
N LYS A 220 -0.43 -54.01 3.78
CA LYS A 220 0.33 -55.00 3.03
C LYS A 220 1.81 -54.65 3.15
N LEU A 221 2.49 -55.27 4.11
CA LEU A 221 3.75 -55.98 3.92
C LEU A 221 4.21 -56.52 5.27
N GLU A 222 3.92 -57.81 5.43
CA GLU A 222 4.74 -58.73 6.20
C GLU A 222 6.21 -58.60 5.76
N VAL A 223 7.13 -58.53 6.73
CA VAL A 223 8.22 -59.49 6.95
C VAL A 223 9.19 -58.90 7.99
N CYS A 224 9.41 -59.67 9.06
CA CYS A 224 10.37 -59.50 10.18
C CYS A 224 10.02 -58.43 11.23
N ARG A 225 9.26 -58.75 12.30
CA ARG A 225 9.58 -59.49 13.55
C ARG A 225 10.66 -58.87 14.45
N GLY A 226 10.23 -58.64 15.70
CA GLY A 226 11.03 -58.53 16.93
C GLY A 226 11.18 -57.09 17.42
N ASP A 227 11.01 -56.72 18.67
CA ASP A 227 10.40 -57.28 19.89
C ASP A 227 10.46 -56.14 20.93
N PHE A 228 9.69 -56.22 22.02
CA PHE A 228 9.54 -55.27 23.16
C PHE A 228 8.68 -54.04 22.86
N GLY A 229 7.46 -53.90 23.40
CA GLY A 229 7.10 -53.87 24.84
C GLY A 229 7.37 -52.44 25.34
N GLY A 230 6.43 -51.59 25.73
CA GLY A 230 5.16 -51.73 26.43
C GLY A 230 5.12 -50.59 27.48
N LYS A 231 3.96 -49.92 27.62
CA LYS A 231 3.55 -49.01 28.73
C LYS A 231 4.31 -47.68 28.82
N ASP A 232 3.69 -46.55 28.49
CA ASP A 232 2.74 -45.77 29.31
C ASP A 232 3.34 -45.26 30.62
N PHE A 233 3.60 -43.95 30.68
CA PHE A 233 3.95 -43.08 31.82
C PHE A 233 4.26 -41.70 31.18
N MET A 234 3.54 -40.59 31.39
CA MET A 234 3.49 -39.90 32.67
C MET A 234 2.63 -38.61 32.62
N GLY A 235 1.57 -38.60 33.41
CA GLY A 235 1.10 -37.41 34.14
C GLY A 235 2.06 -36.96 35.25
N LEU A 236 3.36 -36.86 34.94
CA LEU A 236 4.44 -36.51 35.90
C LEU A 236 5.48 -35.55 35.28
N PHE A 237 5.32 -35.11 34.03
CA PHE A 237 6.21 -34.11 33.41
C PHE A 237 5.78 -32.65 33.66
N HIS A 238 4.67 -32.42 34.37
CA HIS A 238 4.14 -31.08 34.62
C HIS A 238 4.82 -30.33 35.79
N TYR A 239 5.71 -30.97 36.55
CA TYR A 239 6.35 -30.38 37.75
C TYR A 239 7.89 -30.39 37.69
N GLN A 240 8.50 -31.01 36.66
CA GLN A 240 9.97 -31.13 36.55
C GLN A 240 10.62 -30.22 35.48
N TRP A 241 9.86 -29.58 34.58
CA TRP A 241 10.44 -28.72 33.54
C TRP A 241 10.61 -27.24 33.92
N GLN A 242 10.18 -26.85 35.12
CA GLN A 242 10.58 -25.57 35.74
C GLN A 242 11.97 -25.64 36.41
N LEU A 243 12.71 -26.77 36.28
CA LEU A 243 13.99 -27.01 36.95
C LEU A 243 15.20 -27.23 36.02
N LEU A 244 15.09 -27.13 34.69
CA LEU A 244 16.23 -27.31 33.77
C LEU A 244 16.42 -26.12 32.82
N ALA A 245 16.56 -24.94 33.44
CA ALA A 245 17.32 -23.86 32.85
C ALA A 245 18.78 -24.31 32.59
N GLY A 246 19.26 -24.23 31.35
CA GLY A 246 20.70 -24.25 31.03
C GLY A 246 21.12 -25.09 29.82
N LYS A 247 21.71 -24.42 28.82
CA LYS A 247 22.68 -24.85 27.77
C LYS A 247 22.41 -26.16 27.00
N TRP A 248 22.34 -26.11 25.65
CA TRP A 248 22.50 -27.34 24.86
C TRP A 248 23.07 -27.21 23.41
N ASP A 249 24.31 -27.68 23.21
CA ASP A 249 24.92 -28.18 21.95
C ASP A 249 24.32 -29.54 21.57
N PHE A 250 23.63 -29.55 20.45
CA PHE A 250 22.75 -30.61 19.98
C PHE A 250 23.39 -31.99 19.76
N MET A 251 24.70 -32.06 19.53
CA MET A 251 25.38 -33.32 19.21
C MET A 251 26.19 -33.91 20.38
N ASN A 252 26.48 -33.12 21.43
CA ASN A 252 27.36 -33.50 22.54
C ASN A 252 26.76 -33.21 23.92
N GLY A 253 25.44 -33.33 24.09
CA GLY A 253 24.86 -33.27 25.44
C GLY A 253 24.95 -31.89 26.10
N GLY A 254 25.20 -30.83 25.35
CA GLY A 254 25.28 -29.49 25.92
C GLY A 254 26.63 -29.10 26.45
N ASP A 255 27.65 -29.96 26.25
CA ASP A 255 29.00 -29.73 26.72
C ASP A 255 29.64 -28.53 25.97
N PRO A 256 29.78 -27.35 26.60
CA PRO A 256 30.43 -26.22 25.96
C PRO A 256 31.95 -26.42 25.83
N GLU A 257 32.52 -27.41 26.54
CA GLU A 257 33.94 -27.77 26.48
C GLU A 257 34.23 -28.74 25.33
N ASN A 258 33.22 -29.48 24.84
CA ASN A 258 33.33 -30.40 23.69
C ASN A 258 32.20 -30.21 22.67
N PRO A 259 32.22 -29.15 21.85
CA PRO A 259 31.22 -28.97 20.81
C PRO A 259 31.44 -29.88 19.62
N SER A 260 30.38 -30.24 18.90
CA SER A 260 30.52 -31.08 17.69
C SER A 260 31.21 -30.34 16.56
N GLU A 261 31.97 -31.05 15.72
CA GLU A 261 32.64 -30.51 14.51
C GLU A 261 31.66 -30.11 13.38
N THR A 262 30.39 -29.86 13.72
CA THR A 262 29.37 -29.40 12.77
C THR A 262 29.26 -27.88 12.83
N ALA A 263 28.81 -27.26 11.73
CA ALA A 263 28.55 -25.82 11.70
C ALA A 263 27.55 -25.36 12.80
N ALA A 264 26.64 -26.24 13.22
CA ALA A 264 25.72 -26.00 14.32
C ALA A 264 26.42 -26.04 15.70
N GLY A 265 27.33 -26.99 15.93
CA GLY A 265 28.18 -27.05 17.13
C GLY A 265 29.11 -25.84 17.26
N ASP A 266 29.68 -25.39 16.14
CA ASP A 266 30.46 -24.15 16.10
C ASP A 266 29.63 -22.90 16.42
N CYS A 267 28.43 -22.80 15.84
CA CYS A 267 27.48 -21.74 16.20
C CYS A 267 27.14 -21.75 17.68
N PHE A 268 26.94 -22.94 18.26
CA PHE A 268 26.59 -23.09 19.66
C PHE A 268 27.75 -22.69 20.58
N ARG A 269 28.97 -23.16 20.33
CA ARG A 269 30.18 -22.75 21.07
C ARG A 269 30.32 -21.23 21.10
N LEU A 270 30.14 -20.60 19.94
CA LEU A 270 30.25 -19.14 19.80
C LEU A 270 29.10 -18.40 20.49
N ALA A 271 27.90 -18.99 20.55
CA ALA A 271 26.74 -18.47 21.27
C ALA A 271 26.90 -18.59 22.79
N ALA A 272 27.38 -19.75 23.28
CA ALA A 272 27.62 -20.01 24.68
C ALA A 272 28.70 -19.06 25.25
N ALA A 273 29.81 -18.89 24.54
CA ALA A 273 30.87 -17.95 24.94
C ALA A 273 30.38 -16.49 24.95
N ALA A 274 29.55 -16.09 23.98
CA ALA A 274 28.98 -14.75 23.93
C ALA A 274 27.93 -14.51 25.04
N PHE A 275 27.17 -15.55 25.39
CA PHE A 275 26.22 -15.50 26.51
C PHE A 275 26.94 -15.39 27.86
N GLU A 276 28.06 -16.10 28.05
CA GLU A 276 28.93 -15.94 29.21
C GLU A 276 29.58 -14.55 29.26
N GLU A 277 30.01 -14.00 28.11
CA GLU A 277 30.47 -12.62 28.02
C GLU A 277 29.36 -11.64 28.43
N PHE A 278 28.14 -11.84 27.94
CA PHE A 278 26.97 -11.02 28.28
C PHE A 278 26.61 -11.11 29.78
N GLU A 279 26.52 -12.31 30.34
CA GLU A 279 26.25 -12.50 31.78
C GLU A 279 27.39 -11.93 32.64
N SER A 280 28.65 -12.01 32.18
CA SER A 280 29.78 -11.34 32.86
C SER A 280 29.68 -9.81 32.82
N VAL A 281 29.19 -9.24 31.72
CA VAL A 281 28.95 -7.79 31.59
C VAL A 281 27.78 -7.38 32.46
N ARG A 282 26.72 -8.18 32.48
CA ARG A 282 25.52 -7.98 33.31
C ARG A 282 25.83 -8.10 34.81
N ALA A 283 26.65 -9.06 35.20
CA ALA A 283 27.11 -9.20 36.59
C ALA A 283 28.00 -8.00 36.98
N ARG A 284 28.88 -7.55 36.07
CA ARG A 284 29.69 -6.34 36.28
C ARG A 284 28.82 -5.09 36.43
N SER A 285 27.80 -4.89 35.58
CA SER A 285 26.88 -3.75 35.67
C SER A 285 26.03 -3.75 36.94
N GLN A 286 25.65 -4.93 37.42
CA GLN A 286 24.95 -5.08 38.69
C GLN A 286 25.87 -4.80 39.90
N SER A 287 27.17 -5.07 39.78
CA SER A 287 28.14 -4.89 40.85
C SER A 287 28.83 -3.51 40.88
N SER A 288 28.91 -2.80 39.75
CA SER A 288 29.76 -1.59 39.62
C SER A 288 29.09 -0.31 40.08
N GLY A 289 27.76 -0.28 40.25
CA GLY A 289 27.01 0.91 40.68
C GLY A 289 27.19 2.15 39.78
N GLN A 290 27.80 2.00 38.60
CA GLN A 290 28.07 3.08 37.65
C GLN A 290 27.18 2.99 36.40
N ASP A 291 27.13 4.12 35.72
CA ASP A 291 26.33 4.55 34.57
C ASP A 291 25.60 3.46 33.76
N ARG A 292 24.28 3.32 34.01
CA ARG A 292 23.39 2.36 33.34
C ARG A 292 23.37 2.49 31.81
N ASP A 293 23.67 3.66 31.28
CA ASP A 293 23.64 3.92 29.84
C ASP A 293 24.86 3.32 29.12
N LEU A 294 26.03 3.30 29.78
CA LEU A 294 27.25 2.65 29.29
C LEU A 294 27.11 1.12 29.26
N ASP A 295 26.49 0.54 30.29
CA ASP A 295 26.25 -0.90 30.37
C ASP A 295 25.21 -1.38 29.35
N LYS A 296 24.20 -0.55 29.06
CA LYS A 296 23.24 -0.79 27.98
C LYS A 296 23.92 -0.72 26.61
N GLU A 297 24.76 0.28 26.37
CA GLU A 297 25.50 0.41 25.11
C GLU A 297 26.46 -0.77 24.89
N LEU A 298 27.11 -1.26 25.96
CA LEU A 298 27.99 -2.42 25.90
C LEU A 298 27.21 -3.73 25.65
N ALA A 299 26.06 -3.91 26.32
CA ALA A 299 25.15 -5.03 26.08
C ALA A 299 24.64 -5.05 24.62
N ASP A 300 24.27 -3.88 24.10
CA ASP A 300 23.83 -3.71 22.71
C ASP A 300 24.98 -4.01 21.71
N LYS A 301 26.23 -3.62 22.03
CA LYS A 301 27.42 -3.96 21.22
C LYS A 301 27.75 -5.46 21.25
N VAL A 302 27.69 -6.12 22.40
CA VAL A 302 27.92 -7.57 22.52
C VAL A 302 26.84 -8.35 21.76
N ARG A 303 25.58 -7.96 21.93
CA ARG A 303 24.43 -8.51 21.20
C ARG A 303 24.55 -8.29 19.69
N GLY A 304 24.96 -7.11 19.25
CA GLY A 304 25.20 -6.80 17.84
C GLY A 304 26.29 -7.70 17.23
N ARG A 305 27.41 -7.91 17.93
CA ARG A 305 28.50 -8.82 17.49
C ARG A 305 28.03 -10.27 17.39
N PHE A 306 27.20 -10.74 18.33
CA PHE A 306 26.62 -12.08 18.31
C PHE A 306 25.71 -12.30 17.08
N ILE A 307 24.79 -11.36 16.83
CA ILE A 307 23.87 -11.43 15.67
C ILE A 307 24.65 -11.49 14.35
N GLU A 308 25.70 -10.67 14.20
CA GLU A 308 26.52 -10.70 12.99
C GLU A 308 27.28 -12.01 12.79
N ARG A 309 27.72 -12.65 13.88
CA ARG A 309 28.39 -13.96 13.82
C ARG A 309 27.44 -15.09 13.42
N VAL A 310 26.23 -15.13 13.98
CA VAL A 310 25.19 -16.11 13.57
C VAL A 310 24.78 -15.91 12.11
N LYS A 311 24.64 -14.65 11.65
CA LYS A 311 24.40 -14.35 10.24
C LYS A 311 25.51 -14.87 9.33
N GLU A 312 26.76 -14.76 9.75
CA GLU A 312 27.91 -15.25 9.00
C GLU A 312 27.92 -16.77 8.88
N GLU A 313 27.65 -17.50 9.96
CA GLU A 313 27.59 -18.98 9.91
C GLU A 313 26.39 -19.50 9.11
N CYS A 314 25.21 -18.89 9.24
CA CYS A 314 24.08 -19.20 8.36
C CYS A 314 24.42 -18.93 6.88
N ARG A 315 25.18 -17.85 6.60
CA ARG A 315 25.63 -17.52 5.23
C ARG A 315 26.64 -18.54 4.72
N LYS A 316 27.54 -19.05 5.56
CA LYS A 316 28.48 -20.13 5.21
C LYS A 316 27.73 -21.43 4.89
N ALA A 317 26.76 -21.83 5.72
CA ALA A 317 25.92 -22.99 5.46
C ALA A 317 25.11 -22.86 4.16
N GLU A 318 24.53 -21.68 3.91
CA GLU A 318 23.84 -21.39 2.65
C GLU A 318 24.79 -21.40 1.45
N SER A 319 26.02 -20.90 1.61
CA SER A 319 27.03 -20.87 0.56
C SER A 319 27.52 -22.30 0.23
N ALA A 320 27.78 -23.12 1.25
CA ALA A 320 28.13 -24.53 1.08
C ALA A 320 27.02 -25.34 0.39
N ALA A 321 25.74 -25.06 0.71
CA ALA A 321 24.61 -25.68 0.03
C ALA A 321 24.53 -25.27 -1.46
N ARG A 322 24.80 -23.99 -1.77
CA ARG A 322 24.80 -23.46 -3.15
C ARG A 322 25.99 -23.94 -3.98
N GLU A 323 27.17 -24.08 -3.36
CA GLU A 323 28.35 -24.64 -4.03
C GLU A 323 28.13 -26.09 -4.46
N LYS A 324 27.41 -26.88 -3.65
CA LYS A 324 27.04 -28.26 -4.02
C LYS A 324 26.01 -28.31 -5.15
N ASN A 325 25.17 -27.29 -5.28
CA ASN A 325 24.07 -27.25 -6.27
C ASN A 325 24.01 -25.90 -7.01
N PRO A 326 24.99 -25.60 -7.88
CA PRO A 326 25.16 -24.27 -8.49
C PRO A 326 24.07 -23.87 -9.48
N TYR A 327 23.22 -24.80 -9.91
CA TYR A 327 22.19 -24.59 -10.93
C TYR A 327 20.76 -24.60 -10.40
N ALA A 328 20.56 -24.90 -9.12
CA ALA A 328 19.23 -24.90 -8.52
C ALA A 328 18.74 -23.45 -8.35
N SER A 329 17.50 -23.16 -8.74
CA SER A 329 16.90 -21.85 -8.49
C SER A 329 16.83 -21.59 -6.98
N ARG A 330 16.63 -20.32 -6.59
CA ARG A 330 16.55 -19.92 -5.17
C ARG A 330 15.44 -20.63 -4.40
N GLU A 331 14.49 -21.30 -5.07
CA GLU A 331 13.46 -22.13 -4.44
C GLU A 331 13.75 -23.64 -4.61
N ASP A 332 14.41 -24.05 -5.70
CA ASP A 332 14.73 -25.47 -5.97
C ASP A 332 15.82 -26.04 -5.04
N VAL A 333 16.75 -25.20 -4.56
CA VAL A 333 17.75 -25.60 -3.52
C VAL A 333 17.06 -26.15 -2.27
N PHE A 334 15.78 -25.82 -2.07
CA PHE A 334 15.02 -26.12 -0.86
C PHE A 334 13.89 -27.14 -1.05
N GLN A 335 13.71 -27.68 -2.26
CA GLN A 335 12.86 -28.86 -2.50
C GLN A 335 13.63 -30.19 -2.43
N ASP A 336 14.94 -30.10 -2.26
CA ASP A 336 15.82 -31.25 -2.18
C ASP A 336 15.52 -32.16 -0.98
N ALA A 337 15.72 -33.46 -1.18
CA ALA A 337 15.53 -34.48 -0.15
C ALA A 337 16.31 -34.19 1.14
N TRP A 338 17.51 -33.59 1.04
CA TRP A 338 18.33 -33.30 2.22
C TRP A 338 17.73 -32.23 3.15
N VAL A 339 16.94 -31.27 2.66
CA VAL A 339 16.25 -30.28 3.51
C VAL A 339 15.10 -30.96 4.26
N TRP A 340 14.40 -31.88 3.60
CA TRP A 340 13.39 -32.72 4.22
C TRP A 340 13.99 -33.68 5.24
N ASP A 341 15.16 -34.26 4.95
CA ASP A 341 15.90 -35.11 5.87
C ASP A 341 16.39 -34.32 7.08
N LEU A 342 16.98 -33.12 6.86
CA LEU A 342 17.41 -32.23 7.93
C LEU A 342 16.24 -31.80 8.81
N ARG A 343 15.08 -31.47 8.22
CA ARG A 343 13.86 -31.13 8.96
C ARG A 343 13.31 -32.34 9.73
N SER A 344 13.27 -33.52 9.11
CA SER A 344 12.75 -34.75 9.72
C SER A 344 13.65 -35.22 10.86
N GLN A 345 14.97 -35.09 10.68
CA GLN A 345 15.98 -35.33 11.70
C GLN A 345 15.79 -34.35 12.87
N THR A 346 15.73 -33.05 12.58
CA THR A 346 15.44 -32.00 13.58
C THR A 346 14.15 -32.27 14.33
N GLN A 347 13.09 -32.73 13.65
CA GLN A 347 11.82 -33.08 14.26
C GLN A 347 11.91 -34.31 15.16
N LYS A 348 12.57 -35.38 14.70
CA LYS A 348 12.78 -36.61 15.46
C LYS A 348 13.58 -36.33 16.74
N GLU A 349 14.62 -35.52 16.63
CA GLU A 349 15.46 -35.13 17.76
C GLU A 349 14.72 -34.17 18.70
N ALA A 350 13.99 -33.18 18.19
CA ALA A 350 13.15 -32.31 19.02
C ALA A 350 12.12 -33.12 19.84
N GLN A 351 11.49 -34.13 19.22
CA GLN A 351 10.59 -35.07 19.90
C GLN A 351 11.29 -35.91 20.97
N GLN A 352 12.52 -36.40 20.70
CA GLN A 352 13.32 -37.13 21.68
C GLN A 352 13.68 -36.27 22.91
N HIS A 353 13.76 -34.95 22.72
CA HIS A 353 14.08 -33.99 23.78
C HIS A 353 12.86 -33.29 24.39
N GLY A 354 11.64 -33.69 24.00
CA GLY A 354 10.40 -33.12 24.53
C GLY A 354 10.13 -31.66 24.13
N VAL A 355 10.80 -31.17 23.07
CA VAL A 355 10.65 -29.80 22.55
C VAL A 355 9.84 -29.85 21.25
N GLY A 356 8.90 -28.93 21.07
CA GLY A 356 8.15 -28.82 19.82
C GLY A 356 9.02 -28.24 18.69
N LEU A 357 8.85 -28.71 17.46
CA LEU A 357 9.54 -28.15 16.28
C LEU A 357 9.27 -26.63 16.11
N ALA A 358 8.11 -26.16 16.60
CA ALA A 358 7.76 -24.75 16.65
C ALA A 358 8.63 -23.93 17.62
N GLU A 359 9.02 -24.49 18.76
CA GLU A 359 9.88 -23.82 19.75
C GLU A 359 11.32 -23.70 19.23
N VAL A 360 11.82 -24.75 18.56
CA VAL A 360 13.11 -24.74 17.85
C VAL A 360 13.12 -23.67 16.76
N ALA A 361 12.04 -23.58 16.00
CA ALA A 361 11.85 -22.57 14.97
C ALA A 361 11.85 -21.15 15.54
N LEU A 362 11.09 -20.94 16.62
CA LEU A 362 10.96 -19.65 17.30
C LEU A 362 12.31 -19.18 17.85
N ALA A 363 13.10 -20.08 18.45
CA ALA A 363 14.44 -19.77 18.96
C ALA A 363 15.40 -19.34 17.83
N GLY A 364 15.47 -20.12 16.73
CA GLY A 364 16.29 -19.78 15.56
C GLY A 364 15.87 -18.48 14.89
N TRP A 365 14.57 -18.18 14.89
CA TRP A 365 14.02 -16.94 14.35
C TRP A 365 14.22 -15.72 15.27
N HIS A 366 14.05 -15.88 16.59
CA HIS A 366 14.30 -14.84 17.58
C HIS A 366 15.76 -14.38 17.54
N LEU A 367 16.73 -15.31 17.51
CA LEU A 367 18.16 -14.98 17.50
C LEU A 367 18.57 -14.05 16.34
N LYS A 368 17.84 -14.03 15.22
CA LYS A 368 18.10 -13.12 14.08
C LYS A 368 17.37 -11.77 14.18
N TYR A 369 16.23 -11.69 14.86
CA TYR A 369 15.24 -10.61 14.65
C TYR A 369 14.73 -9.87 15.90
N VAL A 370 15.24 -10.15 17.11
CA VAL A 370 14.75 -9.50 18.35
C VAL A 370 14.74 -7.95 18.29
N ASP A 371 15.52 -7.30 17.41
CA ASP A 371 15.51 -5.83 17.25
C ASP A 371 14.64 -5.25 16.11
N GLN A 372 13.99 -6.08 15.28
CA GLN A 372 13.48 -5.59 13.98
C GLN A 372 11.95 -5.54 13.82
N ASN A 373 11.16 -5.82 14.87
CA ASN A 373 9.69 -5.91 14.79
C ASN A 373 9.23 -6.75 13.58
N VAL A 374 9.91 -7.88 13.32
CA VAL A 374 9.64 -8.72 12.12
C VAL A 374 8.38 -9.57 12.29
N SER A 375 7.98 -9.86 13.54
CA SER A 375 6.68 -10.47 13.86
C SER A 375 5.50 -9.73 13.23
N SER A 376 5.58 -8.41 13.07
CA SER A 376 4.53 -7.60 12.47
C SER A 376 4.58 -7.48 10.93
N ARG A 377 5.57 -8.06 10.24
CA ARG A 377 5.72 -7.94 8.77
C ARG A 377 5.02 -9.09 8.06
N THR A 378 4.30 -8.84 6.97
CA THR A 378 3.60 -9.88 6.20
C THR A 378 4.52 -10.79 5.39
N THR A 379 5.72 -10.31 5.03
CA THR A 379 6.76 -11.05 4.31
C THR A 379 8.13 -10.76 4.92
N ASP A 380 8.99 -11.77 5.04
CA ASP A 380 10.40 -11.59 5.40
C ASP A 380 11.15 -11.12 4.14
N PRO A 381 11.72 -9.91 4.11
CA PRO A 381 12.45 -9.41 2.93
C PRO A 381 13.75 -10.17 2.65
N ASP A 382 14.20 -11.04 3.58
CA ASP A 382 15.37 -11.89 3.40
C ASP A 382 15.18 -13.22 4.16
N PRO A 383 14.49 -14.22 3.56
CA PRO A 383 14.10 -15.44 4.25
C PRO A 383 15.33 -16.09 4.85
N SER A 384 15.41 -16.02 6.18
CA SER A 384 16.50 -16.61 6.93
C SER A 384 16.48 -18.13 6.77
N PHE A 385 17.63 -18.79 6.87
CA PHE A 385 17.68 -20.25 6.88
C PHE A 385 16.68 -20.88 7.90
N PRO A 386 16.50 -20.34 9.13
CA PRO A 386 15.41 -20.74 10.02
C PRO A 386 13.99 -20.53 9.46
N TRP A 387 13.73 -19.41 8.78
CA TRP A 387 12.44 -19.17 8.12
C TRP A 387 12.19 -20.18 7.00
N THR A 388 13.23 -20.56 6.25
CA THR A 388 13.14 -21.56 5.19
C THR A 388 12.89 -22.96 5.75
N LEU A 389 13.58 -23.34 6.83
CA LEU A 389 13.44 -24.67 7.44
C LEU A 389 12.10 -24.85 8.16
N PHE A 390 11.62 -23.80 8.82
CA PHE A 390 10.48 -23.85 9.74
C PHE A 390 9.34 -22.91 9.36
N ARG A 391 9.22 -22.55 8.07
CA ARG A 391 8.21 -21.58 7.59
C ARG A 391 6.81 -21.90 8.10
N LYS A 392 6.43 -23.18 8.06
CA LYS A 392 5.10 -23.64 8.43
C LYS A 392 4.87 -23.45 9.93
N GLU A 393 5.83 -23.83 10.74
CA GLU A 393 5.81 -23.72 12.20
C GLU A 393 5.83 -22.26 12.66
N LEU A 394 6.66 -21.41 12.03
CA LEU A 394 6.71 -19.97 12.30
C LEU A 394 5.43 -19.25 11.85
N LEU A 395 4.83 -19.67 10.73
CA LEU A 395 3.52 -19.16 10.31
C LEU A 395 2.41 -19.62 11.27
N MET A 396 2.44 -20.88 11.73
CA MET A 396 1.49 -21.39 12.72
C MET A 396 1.62 -20.66 14.06
N LEU A 397 2.83 -20.41 14.55
CA LEU A 397 3.07 -19.62 15.76
C LEU A 397 2.60 -18.17 15.59
N LYS A 398 2.87 -17.56 14.43
CA LYS A 398 2.37 -16.23 14.12
C LYS A 398 0.85 -16.17 14.02
N GLU A 399 0.22 -17.22 13.48
CA GLU A 399 -1.24 -17.38 13.47
C GLU A 399 -1.82 -17.67 14.86
N HIS A 400 -1.04 -18.26 15.76
CA HIS A 400 -1.41 -18.51 17.16
C HIS A 400 -1.30 -17.22 18.00
N ASP A 401 -0.25 -16.43 17.80
CA ASP A 401 0.02 -15.18 18.54
C ASP A 401 -0.75 -13.97 17.98
N CYS A 402 -1.24 -14.05 16.74
CA CYS A 402 -2.25 -13.15 16.22
C CYS A 402 -3.63 -13.80 16.43
N PRO A 403 -4.32 -13.56 17.57
CA PRO A 403 -5.56 -14.28 17.92
C PRO A 403 -6.62 -14.21 16.81
N CYS A 404 -6.56 -13.17 15.97
CA CYS A 404 -7.40 -13.02 14.78
C CYS A 404 -6.55 -13.23 13.54
N SER A 405 -6.68 -14.40 12.91
CA SER A 405 -6.00 -14.60 11.64
C SER A 405 -6.58 -13.59 10.63
N ILE A 406 -5.72 -12.67 10.16
CA ILE A 406 -6.08 -11.65 9.16
C ILE A 406 -6.77 -12.32 7.95
N ARG A 407 -6.38 -13.56 7.65
CA ARG A 407 -6.98 -14.41 6.62
C ARG A 407 -8.45 -14.74 6.91
N GLU A 408 -8.80 -15.19 8.11
CA GLU A 408 -10.20 -15.46 8.49
C GLU A 408 -11.06 -14.20 8.44
N LEU A 409 -10.55 -13.09 8.98
CA LEU A 409 -11.24 -11.80 8.93
C LEU A 409 -11.53 -11.39 7.47
N ARG A 410 -10.53 -11.49 6.58
CA ARG A 410 -10.69 -11.19 5.15
C ARG A 410 -11.66 -12.13 4.45
N HIS A 411 -11.60 -13.43 4.75
CA HIS A 411 -12.51 -14.42 4.17
C HIS A 411 -13.95 -14.16 4.60
N ASN A 412 -14.19 -13.91 5.90
CA ASN A 412 -15.50 -13.56 6.41
C ASN A 412 -16.04 -12.27 5.76
N HIS A 413 -15.21 -11.23 5.66
CA HIS A 413 -15.57 -10.00 4.97
C HIS A 413 -15.94 -10.22 3.50
N HIS A 414 -15.20 -11.07 2.78
CA HIS A 414 -15.50 -11.43 1.41
C HIS A 414 -16.87 -12.11 1.28
N LEU A 415 -17.18 -13.05 2.16
CA LEU A 415 -18.49 -13.71 2.20
C LEU A 415 -19.62 -12.74 2.53
N CYS A 416 -19.45 -11.85 3.51
CA CYS A 416 -20.42 -10.79 3.81
C CYS A 416 -20.65 -9.86 2.61
N ARG A 417 -19.60 -9.59 1.81
CA ARG A 417 -19.71 -8.82 0.55
C ARG A 417 -20.48 -9.58 -0.53
N ILE A 418 -20.27 -10.90 -0.67
CA ILE A 418 -21.06 -11.73 -1.59
C ILE A 418 -22.51 -11.72 -1.15
N LEU A 419 -22.79 -11.95 0.14
CA LEU A 419 -24.13 -11.91 0.72
C LEU A 419 -24.83 -10.59 0.39
N GLN A 420 -24.15 -9.47 0.63
CA GLN A 420 -24.71 -8.14 0.38
C GLN A 420 -25.00 -7.90 -1.11
N ARG A 421 -24.07 -8.26 -2.00
CA ARG A 421 -24.26 -8.12 -3.45
C ARG A 421 -25.36 -9.04 -3.97
N GLY A 422 -25.44 -10.25 -3.43
CA GLY A 422 -26.49 -11.22 -3.72
C GLY A 422 -27.85 -10.67 -3.29
N ALA A 423 -27.97 -10.22 -2.05
CA ALA A 423 -29.20 -9.67 -1.50
C ALA A 423 -29.66 -8.40 -2.22
N ALA A 424 -28.74 -7.48 -2.57
CA ALA A 424 -29.07 -6.27 -3.33
C ALA A 424 -29.55 -6.54 -4.75
N LYS A 425 -29.17 -7.69 -5.33
CA LYS A 425 -29.61 -8.15 -6.66
C LYS A 425 -30.69 -9.23 -6.58
N GLU A 426 -31.18 -9.55 -5.37
CA GLU A 426 -32.10 -10.66 -5.10
C GLU A 426 -31.64 -12.01 -5.70
N ASN A 427 -30.31 -12.23 -5.79
CA ASN A 427 -29.73 -13.46 -6.33
C ASN A 427 -29.65 -14.54 -5.24
N GLN A 428 -30.62 -15.45 -5.26
CA GLN A 428 -30.76 -16.54 -4.28
C GLN A 428 -29.53 -17.42 -4.16
N GLN A 429 -28.92 -17.81 -5.29
CA GLN A 429 -27.78 -18.72 -5.29
C GLN A 429 -26.57 -18.11 -4.58
N LYS A 430 -26.24 -16.83 -4.88
CA LYS A 430 -25.12 -16.12 -4.24
C LYS A 430 -25.36 -15.89 -2.75
N VAL A 431 -26.61 -15.61 -2.36
CA VAL A 431 -26.99 -15.49 -0.95
C VAL A 431 -26.78 -16.81 -0.23
N ALA A 432 -27.27 -17.92 -0.80
CA ALA A 432 -27.12 -19.25 -0.21
C ALA A 432 -25.65 -19.70 -0.08
N GLU A 433 -24.83 -19.47 -1.11
CA GLU A 433 -23.40 -19.76 -1.09
C GLU A 433 -22.67 -18.98 0.01
N ALA A 434 -22.94 -17.67 0.11
CA ALA A 434 -22.36 -16.83 1.14
C ALA A 434 -22.76 -17.28 2.55
N ILE A 435 -24.04 -17.62 2.76
CA ILE A 435 -24.53 -18.15 4.04
C ILE A 435 -23.83 -19.47 4.39
N LYS A 436 -23.67 -20.39 3.42
CA LYS A 436 -22.94 -21.65 3.64
C LYS A 436 -21.49 -21.37 4.08
N GLY A 437 -20.80 -20.45 3.41
CA GLY A 437 -19.43 -20.06 3.77
C GLY A 437 -19.32 -19.41 5.15
N LEU A 438 -20.33 -18.62 5.56
CA LEU A 438 -20.32 -17.92 6.85
C LEU A 438 -20.43 -18.85 8.07
N LYS A 439 -20.81 -20.13 7.87
CA LYS A 439 -20.87 -21.15 8.92
C LYS A 439 -19.49 -21.56 9.47
N VAL A 440 -18.40 -21.31 8.73
CA VAL A 440 -17.04 -21.66 9.17
C VAL A 440 -16.65 -20.85 10.41
N ARG A 441 -16.42 -21.51 11.56
CA ARG A 441 -16.11 -20.86 12.85
C ARG A 441 -14.81 -20.04 12.79
N MET A 442 -14.83 -18.82 13.33
CA MET A 442 -13.61 -18.03 13.52
C MET A 442 -12.82 -18.56 14.72
N LYS A 443 -11.48 -18.59 14.63
CA LYS A 443 -10.61 -19.04 15.73
C LYS A 443 -10.64 -18.09 16.92
N CYS A 444 -10.64 -16.78 16.67
CA CYS A 444 -10.75 -15.77 17.71
C CYS A 444 -12.16 -15.82 18.36
N PRO A 445 -12.29 -16.06 19.68
CA PRO A 445 -13.58 -16.08 20.36
C PRO A 445 -14.34 -14.76 20.24
N GLU A 446 -13.64 -13.63 20.32
CA GLU A 446 -14.25 -12.30 20.25
C GLU A 446 -14.72 -11.96 18.83
N CYS A 447 -13.92 -12.27 17.81
CA CYS A 447 -14.37 -12.11 16.42
C CYS A 447 -15.52 -13.06 16.10
N HIS A 448 -15.47 -14.30 16.59
CA HIS A 448 -16.56 -15.26 16.44
C HIS A 448 -17.85 -14.73 17.05
N GLN A 449 -17.81 -14.24 18.29
CA GLN A 449 -19.00 -13.68 18.95
C GLN A 449 -19.53 -12.44 18.23
N ALA A 450 -18.65 -11.54 17.80
CA ALA A 450 -19.04 -10.36 17.03
C ALA A 450 -19.70 -10.75 15.70
N ARG A 451 -19.17 -11.77 15.03
CA ARG A 451 -19.76 -12.35 13.83
C ARG A 451 -21.12 -12.97 14.13
N GLU A 452 -21.27 -13.79 15.16
CA GLU A 452 -22.57 -14.42 15.47
C GLU A 452 -23.66 -13.38 15.69
N ARG A 453 -23.38 -12.33 16.49
CA ARG A 453 -24.32 -11.20 16.67
C ARG A 453 -24.70 -10.54 15.34
N LEU A 454 -23.74 -10.43 14.42
CA LEU A 454 -23.99 -9.92 13.09
C LEU A 454 -24.90 -10.86 12.29
N LEU A 455 -24.60 -12.17 12.28
CA LEU A 455 -25.40 -13.16 11.56
C LEU A 455 -26.84 -13.24 12.11
N GLU A 456 -27.01 -13.15 13.43
CA GLU A 456 -28.33 -13.07 14.09
C GLU A 456 -29.13 -11.86 13.58
N SER A 457 -28.49 -10.68 13.48
CA SER A 457 -29.14 -9.46 12.99
C SER A 457 -29.51 -9.48 11.51
N LEU A 458 -28.91 -10.39 10.73
CA LEU A 458 -29.17 -10.51 9.30
C LEU A 458 -30.39 -11.38 8.97
N HIS A 459 -30.93 -12.10 9.95
CA HIS A 459 -32.07 -13.00 9.77
C HIS A 459 -31.84 -13.98 8.60
N LEU A 460 -30.70 -14.67 8.58
CA LEU A 460 -30.25 -15.53 7.47
C LEU A 460 -31.19 -16.71 7.17
N GLU A 461 -32.11 -17.03 8.07
CA GLU A 461 -33.16 -18.05 7.90
C GLU A 461 -34.44 -17.50 7.25
N GLY A 462 -34.53 -16.17 7.08
CA GLY A 462 -35.67 -15.50 6.47
C GLY A 462 -35.69 -15.58 4.94
N SER A 463 -36.66 -14.92 4.32
CA SER A 463 -36.70 -14.78 2.87
C SER A 463 -35.54 -13.92 2.36
N ILE A 464 -35.18 -14.03 1.07
CA ILE A 464 -34.15 -13.16 0.46
C ILE A 464 -34.50 -11.68 0.64
N SER A 465 -35.80 -11.35 0.61
CA SER A 465 -36.28 -9.98 0.82
C SER A 465 -36.00 -9.50 2.25
N ASP A 466 -36.21 -10.37 3.25
CA ASP A 466 -35.90 -10.07 4.66
C ASP A 466 -34.40 -9.89 4.86
N ILE A 467 -33.59 -10.80 4.28
CA ILE A 467 -32.12 -10.70 4.30
C ILE A 467 -31.68 -9.39 3.64
N ALA A 468 -32.24 -9.03 2.48
CA ALA A 468 -31.92 -7.79 1.79
C ALA A 468 -32.29 -6.55 2.61
N LYS A 469 -33.43 -6.58 3.30
CA LYS A 469 -33.86 -5.51 4.21
C LYS A 469 -32.92 -5.37 5.41
N SER A 470 -32.55 -6.48 6.04
CA SER A 470 -31.61 -6.50 7.17
C SER A 470 -30.21 -6.05 6.76
N VAL A 471 -29.68 -6.60 5.66
CA VAL A 471 -28.42 -6.19 5.06
C VAL A 471 -28.45 -4.69 4.78
N LYS A 472 -29.52 -4.13 4.21
CA LYS A 472 -29.64 -2.70 3.93
C LYS A 472 -29.69 -1.84 5.20
N ALA A 473 -30.34 -2.34 6.26
CA ALA A 473 -30.38 -1.66 7.55
C ALA A 473 -28.98 -1.60 8.21
N ILE A 474 -28.23 -2.70 8.16
CA ILE A 474 -26.91 -2.83 8.79
C ILE A 474 -25.81 -2.17 7.94
N SER A 475 -25.86 -2.31 6.61
CA SER A 475 -24.89 -1.75 5.66
C SER A 475 -25.08 -0.26 5.36
N GLY A 476 -26.02 0.40 6.05
CA GLY A 476 -26.28 1.83 5.96
C GLY A 476 -25.11 2.69 6.43
N ARG A 477 -25.33 4.01 6.53
CA ARG A 477 -24.31 4.97 7.03
C ARG A 477 -23.89 4.72 8.49
N GLY A 478 -24.42 3.70 9.18
CA GLY A 478 -24.33 3.56 10.62
C GLY A 478 -25.20 4.60 11.34
N SER A 479 -25.67 4.25 12.53
CA SER A 479 -26.23 5.24 13.45
C SER A 479 -25.10 6.13 13.98
N VAL A 480 -25.35 7.44 14.06
CA VAL A 480 -24.48 8.33 14.83
C VAL A 480 -24.87 8.19 16.29
N MET A 481 -23.90 7.96 17.16
CA MET A 481 -24.09 7.96 18.61
C MET A 481 -22.98 8.75 19.28
N GLU A 482 -23.24 9.19 20.51
CA GLU A 482 -22.26 9.90 21.32
C GLU A 482 -21.46 8.89 22.17
N VAL A 483 -20.14 8.93 22.04
CA VAL A 483 -19.22 8.06 22.79
C VAL A 483 -18.19 8.92 23.51
N ASP A 484 -17.87 8.55 24.75
CA ASP A 484 -16.84 9.23 25.54
C ASP A 484 -15.49 9.15 24.82
N CYS A 485 -14.80 10.28 24.71
CA CYS A 485 -13.50 10.34 24.03
C CYS A 485 -12.47 9.40 24.67
N LYS A 486 -12.60 9.06 25.95
CA LYS A 486 -11.71 8.13 26.66
C LYS A 486 -11.84 6.68 26.14
N ASP A 487 -13.03 6.30 25.67
CA ASP A 487 -13.35 4.93 25.24
C ASP A 487 -12.93 4.69 23.78
N LEU A 488 -12.58 5.76 23.07
CA LEU A 488 -12.11 5.73 21.69
C LEU A 488 -10.61 5.48 21.61
N ARG A 489 -10.23 4.60 20.68
CA ARG A 489 -8.85 4.23 20.37
C ARG A 489 -8.44 4.78 19.01
N TYR A 490 -7.18 5.17 18.87
CA TYR A 490 -6.56 5.48 17.59
C TYR A 490 -6.34 4.20 16.81
N CYS A 491 -6.55 4.25 15.49
CA CYS A 491 -6.09 3.16 14.63
C CYS A 491 -4.66 3.37 14.14
N LYS A 492 -4.08 4.57 14.28
CA LYS A 492 -2.74 4.93 13.78
C LYS A 492 -1.77 5.21 14.93
N ASP A 493 -0.48 5.01 14.67
CA ASP A 493 0.60 5.43 15.57
C ASP A 493 1.03 6.88 15.37
N TYR A 494 0.81 7.45 14.19
CA TYR A 494 1.29 8.79 13.82
C TYR A 494 0.20 9.61 13.10
N ILE A 495 0.17 10.91 13.37
CA ILE A 495 -0.61 11.92 12.64
C ILE A 495 0.24 13.18 12.41
N SER A 496 0.02 13.89 11.30
CA SER A 496 0.61 15.21 11.10
C SER A 496 -0.10 16.29 11.92
N ASP A 497 0.60 17.40 12.13
CA ASP A 497 0.23 18.54 12.99
C ASP A 497 -0.82 19.51 12.41
N ALA A 498 -1.22 19.31 11.15
CA ALA A 498 -2.25 20.09 10.48
C ALA A 498 -3.26 19.20 9.75
N PHE A 499 -4.48 19.69 9.54
CA PHE A 499 -5.49 18.99 8.74
C PHE A 499 -5.24 19.18 7.24
N ASP A 500 -5.14 18.07 6.50
CA ASP A 500 -4.88 18.13 5.06
C ASP A 500 -6.17 18.31 4.23
N ASN A 501 -7.32 17.89 4.79
CA ASN A 501 -8.60 17.81 4.09
C ASN A 501 -9.78 18.05 5.06
N GLY A 502 -10.95 18.35 4.48
CA GLY A 502 -12.22 18.51 5.20
C GLY A 502 -12.46 19.93 5.72
N PRO A 503 -13.49 20.14 6.57
CA PRO A 503 -13.88 21.47 7.05
C PRO A 503 -12.79 22.21 7.85
N GLN A 504 -11.82 21.47 8.38
CA GLN A 504 -10.69 22.01 9.13
C GLN A 504 -9.41 22.12 8.30
N SER A 505 -9.46 21.91 6.98
CA SER A 505 -8.25 21.91 6.12
C SER A 505 -7.40 23.17 6.32
N GLY A 506 -6.09 22.99 6.48
CA GLY A 506 -5.11 24.05 6.77
C GLY A 506 -4.98 24.43 8.26
N MET A 507 -5.92 24.05 9.12
CA MET A 507 -5.88 24.33 10.55
C MET A 507 -4.86 23.43 11.27
N ARG A 508 -4.15 23.98 12.28
CA ARG A 508 -3.29 23.18 13.15
C ARG A 508 -4.11 22.41 14.19
N LEU A 509 -3.63 21.23 14.60
CA LEU A 509 -4.34 20.42 15.59
C LEU A 509 -4.52 21.14 16.93
N GLN A 510 -3.49 21.86 17.37
CA GLN A 510 -3.51 22.62 18.62
C GLN A 510 -4.59 23.72 18.59
N GLU A 511 -4.72 24.42 17.46
CA GLU A 511 -5.73 25.46 17.28
C GLU A 511 -7.14 24.90 17.43
N LEU A 512 -7.42 23.75 16.80
CA LEU A 512 -8.72 23.09 16.96
C LEU A 512 -8.98 22.64 18.42
N ALA A 513 -7.96 22.09 19.09
CA ALA A 513 -8.08 21.66 20.49
C ALA A 513 -8.41 22.85 21.42
N GLU A 514 -7.79 24.01 21.21
CA GLU A 514 -8.08 25.23 21.96
C GLU A 514 -9.48 25.77 21.69
N ARG A 515 -9.93 25.76 20.43
CA ARG A 515 -11.29 26.18 20.06
C ARG A 515 -12.35 25.28 20.69
N LEU A 516 -12.12 23.97 20.71
CA LEU A 516 -12.97 23.00 21.43
C LEU A 516 -12.97 23.28 22.93
N ALA A 517 -11.79 23.54 23.53
CA ALA A 517 -11.66 23.83 24.96
C ALA A 517 -12.39 25.13 25.39
N LYS A 518 -12.38 26.15 24.52
CA LYS A 518 -13.09 27.42 24.72
C LYS A 518 -14.60 27.33 24.42
N GLY A 519 -15.06 26.25 23.81
CA GLY A 519 -16.46 26.10 23.37
C GLY A 519 -16.81 26.88 22.10
N GLU A 520 -15.81 27.34 21.34
CA GLU A 520 -16.01 28.02 20.04
C GLU A 520 -16.36 27.04 18.92
N GLN A 521 -16.07 25.75 19.12
CA GLN A 521 -16.46 24.65 18.26
C GLN A 521 -17.06 23.54 19.12
N SER A 522 -18.19 22.97 18.68
CA SER A 522 -18.84 21.88 19.42
C SER A 522 -18.17 20.54 19.12
N ALA A 523 -17.95 19.73 20.15
CA ALA A 523 -17.48 18.34 19.98
C ALA A 523 -18.45 17.49 19.14
N SER A 524 -19.76 17.78 19.21
CA SER A 524 -20.79 17.05 18.47
C SER A 524 -20.76 17.29 16.96
N GLU A 525 -20.15 18.39 16.50
CA GLU A 525 -19.94 18.70 15.08
C GLU A 525 -18.81 17.86 14.47
N LEU A 526 -17.91 17.33 15.30
CA LEU A 526 -16.80 16.49 14.87
C LEU A 526 -17.23 15.04 14.76
N VAL A 527 -17.84 14.68 13.63
CA VAL A 527 -18.21 13.29 13.37
C VAL A 527 -16.96 12.46 13.04
N LEU A 528 -16.72 11.43 13.86
CA LEU A 528 -15.69 10.42 13.67
C LEU A 528 -16.29 9.15 13.07
N THR A 529 -15.46 8.35 12.40
CA THR A 529 -15.87 7.00 11.98
C THR A 529 -15.08 5.96 12.78
N VAL A 530 -15.79 5.06 13.45
CA VAL A 530 -15.22 4.06 14.36
C VAL A 530 -15.63 2.65 13.97
N VAL A 531 -14.74 1.67 14.14
CA VAL A 531 -15.10 0.26 14.04
C VAL A 531 -15.05 -0.38 15.42
N SER A 532 -16.00 -1.26 15.71
CA SER A 532 -15.93 -2.12 16.90
C SER A 532 -15.05 -3.33 16.59
N PHE A 533 -13.96 -3.48 17.32
CA PHE A 533 -13.07 -4.63 17.24
C PHE A 533 -12.73 -5.05 18.66
N HIS A 534 -13.03 -6.30 19.02
CA HIS A 534 -12.69 -6.85 20.34
C HIS A 534 -13.35 -6.08 21.50
N GLY A 535 -14.60 -5.64 21.28
CA GLY A 535 -15.34 -4.81 22.24
C GLY A 535 -14.80 -3.38 22.39
N LEU A 536 -13.76 -3.00 21.65
CA LEU A 536 -13.14 -1.69 21.68
C LEU A 536 -13.46 -0.90 20.41
N TRP A 537 -13.48 0.43 20.55
CA TRP A 537 -13.87 1.35 19.47
C TRP A 537 -12.63 2.00 18.85
N TYR A 538 -12.29 1.63 17.62
CA TYR A 538 -11.14 2.16 16.90
C TYR A 538 -11.55 3.21 15.86
N VAL A 539 -11.05 4.43 16.01
CA VAL A 539 -11.24 5.53 15.05
C VAL A 539 -10.44 5.23 13.79
N ILE A 540 -11.13 4.83 12.73
CA ILE A 540 -10.53 4.62 11.42
C ILE A 540 -10.40 5.93 10.64
N GLU A 541 -11.39 6.82 10.77
CA GLU A 541 -11.40 8.14 10.15
C GLU A 541 -11.64 9.23 11.18
N GLY A 542 -10.82 10.29 11.12
CA GLY A 542 -10.83 11.36 12.11
C GLY A 542 -9.84 11.20 13.25
N ASN A 543 -8.77 10.41 13.12
CA ASN A 543 -7.72 10.28 14.16
C ASN A 543 -7.17 11.65 14.62
N LYS A 544 -7.01 12.62 13.70
CA LYS A 544 -6.63 14.01 14.03
C LYS A 544 -7.68 14.72 14.89
N ARG A 545 -8.97 14.55 14.57
CA ARG A 545 -10.08 15.12 15.36
C ARG A 545 -10.18 14.45 16.74
N LEU A 546 -10.00 13.12 16.81
CA LEU A 546 -9.93 12.40 18.09
C LEU A 546 -8.79 12.95 18.96
N TRP A 547 -7.63 13.24 18.36
CA TRP A 547 -6.52 13.88 19.08
C TRP A 547 -6.92 15.22 19.66
N CYS A 548 -7.51 16.12 18.84
CA CYS A 548 -7.98 17.42 19.31
C CYS A 548 -9.04 17.31 20.42
N LEU A 549 -9.95 16.34 20.32
CA LEU A 549 -10.97 16.07 21.36
C LEU A 549 -10.34 15.60 22.67
N LYS A 550 -9.38 14.66 22.61
CA LYS A 550 -8.67 14.18 23.82
C LYS A 550 -7.80 15.27 24.44
N GLU A 551 -7.17 16.11 23.63
CA GLU A 551 -6.40 17.26 24.09
C GLU A 551 -7.30 18.31 24.76
N ALA A 552 -8.44 18.66 24.13
CA ALA A 552 -9.42 19.58 24.71
C ALA A 552 -10.01 19.05 26.03
N GLN A 553 -10.25 17.75 26.15
CA GLN A 553 -10.67 17.10 27.40
C GLN A 553 -9.60 17.24 28.49
N THR A 554 -8.32 17.12 28.12
CA THR A 554 -7.20 17.35 29.05
C THR A 554 -7.13 18.81 29.50
N LEU A 555 -7.22 19.76 28.56
CA LEU A 555 -7.16 21.20 28.83
C LEU A 555 -8.31 21.69 29.72
N THR A 556 -9.52 21.17 29.50
CA THR A 556 -10.72 21.59 30.23
C THR A 556 -10.98 20.80 31.51
N GLN A 557 -10.34 19.63 31.65
CA GLN A 557 -10.68 18.61 32.66
C GLN A 557 -12.17 18.20 32.65
N LYS A 558 -12.87 18.42 31.53
CA LYS A 558 -14.28 18.07 31.35
C LYS A 558 -14.40 16.85 30.45
N ARG A 559 -15.35 15.98 30.77
CA ARG A 559 -15.71 14.83 29.93
C ARG A 559 -16.26 15.33 28.60
N LEU A 560 -15.64 14.95 27.48
CA LEU A 560 -16.12 15.28 26.14
C LEU A 560 -16.72 14.04 25.47
N MET A 561 -17.89 14.23 24.86
CA MET A 561 -18.58 13.21 24.07
C MET A 561 -18.32 13.48 22.58
N ALA A 562 -17.84 12.48 21.87
CA ALA A 562 -17.62 12.54 20.43
C ALA A 562 -18.81 11.94 19.68
N SER A 563 -19.27 12.62 18.64
CA SER A 563 -20.20 12.03 17.67
C SER A 563 -19.48 10.98 16.84
N VAL A 564 -19.81 9.71 17.01
CA VAL A 564 -19.20 8.62 16.26
C VAL A 564 -20.21 7.92 15.38
N ARG A 565 -19.78 7.63 14.15
CA ARG A 565 -20.47 6.78 13.20
C ARG A 565 -19.86 5.39 13.27
N ILE A 566 -20.69 4.38 13.51
CA ILE A 566 -20.26 2.99 13.67
C ILE A 566 -20.68 2.19 12.44
N PRO A 567 -19.80 2.03 11.45
CA PRO A 567 -19.91 0.96 10.47
C PRO A 567 -19.65 -0.40 11.12
N ASP A 568 -20.38 -1.41 10.65
CA ASP A 568 -20.03 -2.79 10.94
C ASP A 568 -18.70 -3.15 10.25
N LEU A 569 -17.75 -3.66 11.05
CA LEU A 569 -16.40 -3.99 10.61
C LEU A 569 -16.41 -5.03 9.47
N TYR A 570 -17.31 -6.02 9.54
CA TYR A 570 -17.36 -7.18 8.66
C TYR A 570 -18.15 -6.93 7.38
N PHE A 571 -19.20 -6.12 7.43
CA PHE A 571 -19.87 -5.64 6.20
C PHE A 571 -19.00 -4.69 5.38
N GLY A 572 -18.10 -3.99 6.07
CA GLY A 572 -17.12 -3.13 5.46
C GLY A 572 -17.75 -2.13 4.51
N PHE A 573 -18.75 -1.39 4.96
CA PHE A 573 -19.15 -0.15 4.32
C PHE A 573 -18.91 0.99 5.28
N VAL A 574 -17.70 1.54 5.23
CA VAL A 574 -17.49 2.92 5.65
C VAL A 574 -17.82 3.75 4.43
N GLN A 575 -18.96 4.42 4.44
CA GLN A 575 -19.05 5.63 3.63
C GLN A 575 -18.06 6.62 4.21
N ARG A 576 -16.82 6.60 3.68
CA ARG A 576 -16.01 7.80 3.60
C ARG A 576 -16.90 8.93 3.11
N GLN A 577 -16.64 10.16 3.55
CA GLN A 577 -17.23 11.30 2.84
C GLN A 577 -16.90 11.22 1.33
N ASP A 578 -15.77 10.58 0.93
CA ASP A 578 -15.28 10.60 -0.46
C ASP A 578 -14.97 9.25 -1.18
N HIS A 579 -14.55 8.13 -0.53
CA HIS A 579 -13.92 6.99 -1.26
C HIS A 579 -14.56 5.57 -1.19
N LYS A 580 -15.72 5.33 -0.56
CA LYS A 580 -16.45 4.02 -0.61
C LYS A 580 -15.61 2.73 -0.33
N GLU A 581 -14.47 2.84 0.34
CA GLU A 581 -13.61 1.69 0.64
C GLU A 581 -14.17 0.82 1.77
N PRO A 582 -13.89 -0.50 1.80
CA PRO A 582 -14.36 -1.34 2.87
C PRO A 582 -13.64 -1.10 4.21
N ALA A 583 -14.40 -1.16 5.31
CA ALA A 583 -13.92 -0.86 6.67
C ALA A 583 -12.78 -1.78 7.12
N LEU A 584 -12.93 -3.09 6.92
CA LEU A 584 -11.94 -4.06 7.39
C LEU A 584 -10.57 -3.92 6.70
N PRO A 585 -10.43 -3.90 5.36
CA PRO A 585 -9.14 -3.67 4.72
C PRO A 585 -8.47 -2.37 5.18
N TYR A 586 -9.25 -1.30 5.30
CA TYR A 586 -8.75 0.00 5.75
C TYR A 586 -8.32 -0.01 7.23
N PHE A 587 -9.12 -0.65 8.08
CA PHE A 587 -8.79 -0.89 9.48
C PHE A 587 -7.50 -1.70 9.57
N LEU A 588 -7.42 -2.86 8.92
CA LEU A 588 -6.22 -3.72 8.94
C LEU A 588 -4.98 -3.05 8.37
N GLN A 589 -5.12 -2.16 7.38
CA GLN A 589 -3.99 -1.39 6.85
C GLN A 589 -3.44 -0.40 7.87
N ARG A 590 -4.32 0.18 8.69
CA ARG A 590 -3.96 1.25 9.61
C ARG A 590 -3.66 0.76 11.02
N PHE A 591 -4.39 -0.25 11.45
CA PHE A 591 -4.36 -0.83 12.78
C PHE A 591 -2.93 -1.19 13.15
N SER A 592 -2.40 -0.46 14.12
CA SER A 592 -1.11 -0.75 14.72
C SER A 592 -1.29 -1.22 16.16
N THR A 593 -0.60 -2.31 16.49
CA THR A 593 -0.60 -2.92 17.82
C THR A 593 0.37 -2.23 18.78
N ARG A 594 1.19 -1.27 18.32
CA ARG A 594 2.30 -0.72 19.12
C ARG A 594 1.86 -0.03 20.41
N CYS A 595 0.67 0.54 20.44
CA CYS A 595 0.17 1.32 21.58
C CYS A 595 -1.26 0.97 22.00
N ASN A 596 -1.79 -0.18 21.56
CA ASN A 596 -3.20 -0.57 21.74
C ASN A 596 -4.21 0.52 21.31
N GLY A 597 -3.79 1.48 20.48
CA GLY A 597 -4.58 2.65 20.09
C GLY A 597 -4.83 3.66 21.21
N GLN A 598 -4.12 3.62 22.33
CA GLN A 598 -4.34 4.59 23.43
C GLN A 598 -3.63 5.92 23.18
N HIS A 599 -2.46 5.87 22.53
CA HIS A 599 -1.59 7.01 22.28
C HIS A 599 -1.36 7.18 20.78
N ILE A 600 -0.97 8.38 20.38
CA ILE A 600 -0.57 8.67 19.00
C ILE A 600 0.55 9.71 19.03
N GLN A 601 1.57 9.53 18.19
CA GLN A 601 2.69 10.44 18.08
C GLN A 601 2.37 11.52 17.04
N LEU A 602 2.58 12.79 17.42
CA LEU A 602 2.54 13.90 16.48
C LEU A 602 3.82 13.89 15.66
N GLN A 603 3.70 13.83 14.34
CA GLN A 603 4.81 14.03 13.44
C GLN A 603 5.05 15.54 13.36
N THR A 604 5.96 16.06 14.18
CA THR A 604 6.42 17.44 14.03
C THR A 604 7.16 17.53 12.71
N SER A 605 6.68 18.42 11.85
CA SER A 605 7.42 18.85 10.68
C SER A 605 8.63 19.63 11.18
N ASP A 606 9.74 18.93 11.47
CA ASP A 606 10.99 19.59 11.85
C ASP A 606 11.49 20.38 10.64
N LEU A 607 11.01 21.63 10.51
CA LEU A 607 11.71 22.66 9.78
C LEU A 607 13.06 22.83 10.51
N PRO A 608 14.20 22.70 9.83
CA PRO A 608 15.51 22.76 10.46
C PRO A 608 15.64 24.11 11.16
N HIS A 609 15.62 24.08 12.50
CA HIS A 609 15.98 25.23 13.30
C HIS A 609 17.47 25.48 13.07
N GLY A 610 17.81 26.71 12.63
CA GLY A 610 19.19 27.15 12.51
C GLY A 610 19.94 27.01 13.84
N PRO A 611 21.28 26.93 13.81
CA PRO A 611 22.07 26.65 15.00
C PRO A 611 21.87 27.76 16.05
N SER A 612 21.48 27.36 17.27
CA SER A 612 21.36 28.27 18.41
C SER A 612 22.74 28.73 18.86
N VAL A 613 23.01 30.03 18.75
CA VAL A 613 24.21 30.64 19.34
C VAL A 613 23.97 30.86 20.83
N SER A 614 24.87 30.29 21.63
CA SER A 614 24.95 30.38 23.09
C SER A 614 25.17 31.83 23.56
N LYS A 615 24.40 32.23 24.59
CA LYS A 615 24.46 33.53 25.27
C LYS A 615 25.68 33.63 26.19
N HIS A 616 26.42 34.73 26.12
CA HIS A 616 27.25 35.28 27.21
C HIS A 616 26.93 36.78 27.45
N HIS A 617 26.96 37.19 28.73
CA HIS A 617 26.72 38.53 29.31
C HIS A 617 27.78 39.59 28.85
N VAL A 618 27.43 40.81 28.37
CA VAL A 618 27.18 42.15 29.03
C VAL A 618 28.48 42.84 29.54
N PRO A 619 28.80 44.18 29.37
CA PRO A 619 27.91 45.38 29.40
C PRO A 619 28.19 46.61 28.48
N GLY A 620 27.20 47.52 28.42
CA GLY A 620 27.40 48.99 28.54
C GLY A 620 27.53 49.85 27.27
N PRO A 621 27.16 51.15 27.29
CA PRO A 621 26.29 51.74 26.26
C PRO A 621 26.94 52.84 25.41
N SER A 622 26.44 53.04 24.19
CA SER A 622 26.53 54.32 23.48
C SER A 622 25.44 54.45 22.43
N GLN A 623 24.73 55.57 22.52
CA GLN A 623 23.69 56.04 21.63
C GLN A 623 24.26 56.32 20.24
N GLN A 624 23.61 55.81 19.19
CA GLN A 624 23.48 56.50 17.91
C GLN A 624 22.25 55.97 17.17
N ALA A 625 21.40 56.91 16.75
CA ALA A 625 20.21 56.66 15.98
C ALA A 625 20.62 56.31 14.55
N GLU A 626 20.29 55.09 14.11
CA GLU A 626 20.29 54.72 12.70
C GLU A 626 18.94 54.12 12.32
N ASP A 627 18.46 54.55 11.17
CA ASP A 627 17.18 54.23 10.57
C ASP A 627 16.95 52.71 10.45
N PHE A 628 15.85 52.24 11.04
CA PHE A 628 15.31 50.91 10.79
C PHE A 628 14.80 50.81 9.34
N THR A 629 15.69 50.46 8.42
CA THR A 629 15.29 49.84 7.16
C THR A 629 14.99 48.35 7.42
N HIS A 630 13.76 47.93 7.11
CA HIS A 630 13.34 46.54 7.25
C HIS A 630 14.30 45.58 6.52
N PRO A 631 14.92 44.58 7.21
CA PRO A 631 15.88 43.66 6.59
C PRO A 631 15.25 42.75 5.51
N GLY A 632 13.92 42.67 5.41
CA GLY A 632 13.23 41.84 4.40
C GLY A 632 13.20 42.42 2.98
N ARG A 633 13.40 43.73 2.78
CA ARG A 633 13.29 44.34 1.44
C ARG A 633 14.59 44.28 0.62
N GLN A 634 15.75 44.33 1.27
CA GLN A 634 17.04 44.23 0.57
C GLN A 634 17.28 42.81 0.00
N ASP A 635 16.83 41.78 0.71
CA ASP A 635 16.97 40.37 0.29
C ASP A 635 16.09 40.06 -0.95
N LEU A 636 14.88 40.62 -1.03
CA LEU A 636 14.03 40.47 -2.22
C LEU A 636 14.62 41.13 -3.47
N HIS A 637 15.28 42.28 -3.34
CA HIS A 637 15.91 42.94 -4.49
C HIS A 637 17.08 42.11 -5.04
N GLN A 638 17.93 41.57 -4.15
CA GLN A 638 19.03 40.69 -4.55
C GLN A 638 18.52 39.36 -5.15
N GLN A 639 17.47 38.76 -4.58
CA GLN A 639 16.84 37.57 -5.13
C GLN A 639 16.21 37.82 -6.51
N GLY A 640 15.63 39.00 -6.73
CA GLY A 640 15.08 39.41 -8.02
C GLY A 640 16.11 39.50 -9.15
N GLN A 641 17.39 39.67 -8.82
CA GLN A 641 18.50 39.74 -9.78
C GLN A 641 19.09 38.36 -10.14
N LYS A 642 18.81 37.30 -9.36
CA LYS A 642 19.22 35.93 -9.71
C LYS A 642 18.66 35.52 -11.08
N ARG A 643 19.42 34.77 -11.88
CA ARG A 643 19.00 34.33 -13.21
C ARG A 643 18.38 32.93 -13.17
N VAL A 644 17.33 32.72 -13.96
CA VAL A 644 16.74 31.41 -14.19
C VAL A 644 17.73 30.57 -15.00
N MET A 645 18.09 29.40 -14.49
CA MET A 645 19.14 28.56 -15.10
C MET A 645 18.59 27.45 -16.01
N MET A 646 17.26 27.21 -16.01
CA MET A 646 16.63 26.14 -16.79
C MET A 646 15.22 26.49 -17.28
N GLY A 647 14.85 25.92 -18.44
CA GLY A 647 13.52 26.06 -19.04
C GLY A 647 13.35 27.29 -19.93
N LYS A 648 12.09 27.62 -20.28
CA LYS A 648 11.74 28.68 -21.26
C LYS A 648 12.26 30.08 -20.90
N MET A 649 12.50 30.35 -19.61
CA MET A 649 12.98 31.65 -19.11
C MET A 649 14.48 31.67 -18.79
N THR A 650 15.26 30.69 -19.28
CA THR A 650 16.70 30.62 -19.01
C THR A 650 17.42 31.92 -19.38
N GLY A 651 18.26 32.40 -18.46
CA GLY A 651 19.02 33.64 -18.60
C GLY A 651 18.27 34.92 -18.19
N LYS A 652 16.95 34.88 -17.99
CA LYS A 652 16.18 36.02 -17.45
C LYS A 652 16.34 36.11 -15.93
N SER A 653 16.26 37.31 -15.37
CA SER A 653 16.25 37.47 -13.92
C SER A 653 14.95 36.92 -13.30
N TYR A 654 14.94 36.61 -12.01
CA TYR A 654 13.74 36.13 -11.33
C TYR A 654 12.61 37.17 -11.40
N ALA A 655 12.94 38.46 -11.31
CA ALA A 655 11.97 39.54 -11.51
C ALA A 655 11.36 39.50 -12.94
N GLN A 656 12.19 39.34 -13.97
CA GLN A 656 11.72 39.21 -15.36
C GLN A 656 10.90 37.94 -15.60
N ALA A 657 11.23 36.85 -14.91
CA ALA A 657 10.49 35.60 -14.98
C ALA A 657 9.14 35.66 -14.26
N TYR A 658 9.02 36.50 -13.22
CA TYR A 658 7.77 36.72 -12.48
C TYR A 658 6.72 37.47 -13.30
N GLU A 659 7.15 38.34 -14.21
CA GLU A 659 6.27 39.09 -15.11
C GLU A 659 5.57 38.20 -16.16
N ASP A 660 6.15 37.05 -16.52
CA ASP A 660 5.49 36.08 -17.41
C ASP A 660 4.44 35.29 -16.62
N VAL A 661 3.16 35.65 -16.80
CA VAL A 661 2.02 35.06 -16.08
C VAL A 661 1.92 33.55 -16.27
N GLY A 662 2.27 33.03 -17.45
CA GLY A 662 2.23 31.60 -17.75
C GLY A 662 3.34 30.85 -17.03
N TYR A 663 4.56 31.38 -17.06
CA TYR A 663 5.71 30.82 -16.37
C TYR A 663 5.58 30.92 -14.85
N ARG A 664 5.07 32.04 -14.33
CA ARG A 664 4.75 32.23 -12.91
C ARG A 664 3.79 31.16 -12.40
N LYS A 665 2.66 30.94 -13.09
CA LYS A 665 1.70 29.89 -12.74
C LYS A 665 2.35 28.50 -12.80
N TRP A 666 3.17 28.24 -13.81
CA TRP A 666 3.86 26.97 -13.94
C TRP A 666 4.83 26.70 -12.78
N VAL A 667 5.66 27.68 -12.39
CA VAL A 667 6.61 27.56 -11.27
C VAL A 667 5.88 27.34 -9.95
N LEU A 668 4.83 28.12 -9.66
CA LEU A 668 4.06 27.98 -8.41
C LEU A 668 3.37 26.61 -8.30
N ASN A 669 2.85 26.07 -9.42
CA ASN A 669 2.08 24.83 -9.42
C ASN A 669 2.92 23.56 -9.54
N ASN A 670 4.10 23.61 -10.16
CA ASN A 670 4.88 22.40 -10.49
C ASN A 670 6.13 22.21 -9.63
N MET A 671 6.58 23.25 -8.89
CA MET A 671 7.76 23.10 -8.02
C MET A 671 7.36 22.69 -6.60
N ASN A 672 8.09 21.75 -6.02
CA ASN A 672 7.86 21.23 -4.66
C ASN A 672 9.19 21.03 -3.91
N ASP A 673 9.13 20.47 -2.71
CA ASP A 673 10.30 20.27 -1.84
C ASP A 673 11.33 19.28 -2.39
N ARG A 674 11.03 18.60 -3.50
CA ARG A 674 11.96 17.73 -4.24
C ARG A 674 12.56 18.39 -5.48
N SER A 675 12.14 19.60 -5.83
CA SER A 675 12.72 20.37 -6.94
C SER A 675 14.18 20.75 -6.67
N GLN A 676 14.94 21.05 -7.73
CA GLN A 676 16.31 21.53 -7.58
C GLN A 676 16.37 22.83 -6.76
N PRO A 677 17.46 23.07 -6.00
CA PRO A 677 17.59 24.24 -5.12
C PRO A 677 17.29 25.57 -5.82
N GLU A 678 17.74 25.76 -7.06
CA GLU A 678 17.49 27.00 -7.81
C GLU A 678 16.00 27.19 -8.14
N MET A 679 15.26 26.09 -8.37
CA MET A 679 13.82 26.16 -8.61
C MET A 679 13.03 26.42 -7.32
N LYS A 680 13.56 26.00 -6.16
CA LYS A 680 13.00 26.34 -4.85
C LYS A 680 13.19 27.82 -4.55
N ASP A 681 14.38 28.35 -4.79
CA ASP A 681 14.69 29.78 -4.66
C ASP A 681 13.76 30.63 -5.55
N LEU A 682 13.58 30.21 -6.80
CA LEU A 682 12.66 30.88 -7.73
C LEU A 682 11.20 30.86 -7.25
N LYS A 683 10.71 29.71 -6.77
CA LYS A 683 9.35 29.60 -6.22
C LYS A 683 9.19 30.42 -4.94
N LYS A 684 10.20 30.46 -4.08
CA LYS A 684 10.21 31.27 -2.85
C LYS A 684 10.14 32.77 -3.18
N TYR A 685 10.90 33.22 -4.19
CA TYR A 685 10.82 34.60 -4.68
C TYR A 685 9.42 34.94 -5.24
N PHE A 686 8.80 34.03 -6.01
CA PHE A 686 7.45 34.25 -6.57
C PHE A 686 6.37 34.32 -5.48
N LEU A 687 6.45 33.46 -4.46
CA LEU A 687 5.55 33.49 -3.31
C LEU A 687 5.71 34.82 -2.55
N ALA A 688 6.95 35.23 -2.26
CA ALA A 688 7.21 36.47 -1.55
C ALA A 688 6.74 37.74 -2.29
N GLN A 689 6.81 37.74 -3.63
CA GLN A 689 6.23 38.82 -4.46
C GLN A 689 4.70 38.78 -4.53
N THR A 690 4.08 37.61 -4.37
CA THR A 690 2.62 37.48 -4.37
C THR A 690 2.04 37.92 -3.02
N ASP A 691 2.72 37.59 -1.92
CA ASP A 691 2.31 37.91 -0.55
C ASP A 691 2.56 39.39 -0.19
N GLY A 692 3.47 40.06 -0.91
CA GLY A 692 3.83 41.47 -0.69
C GLY A 692 2.83 42.51 -1.22
N VAL A 693 1.79 42.11 -1.96
CA VAL A 693 0.79 43.02 -2.52
C VAL A 693 -0.42 43.10 -1.59
N SER A 694 -0.32 43.96 -0.57
CA SER A 694 -1.48 44.43 0.18
C SER A 694 -1.90 45.82 -0.35
N PRO A 695 -3.19 46.07 -0.64
CA PRO A 695 -3.62 47.33 -1.25
C PRO A 695 -3.65 48.43 -0.17
N ARG A 696 -2.67 49.33 -0.18
CA ARG A 696 -2.78 50.63 0.51
C ARG A 696 -2.81 51.75 -0.50
N GLY A 697 -3.90 52.52 -0.43
CA GLY A 697 -4.14 53.72 -1.21
C GLY A 697 -3.10 54.80 -0.97
N SER A 698 -2.99 55.71 -1.93
CA SER A 698 -2.17 56.91 -1.86
C SER A 698 -2.99 58.11 -2.35
N GLN A 699 -3.28 59.03 -1.42
CA GLN A 699 -3.30 60.48 -1.66
C GLN A 699 -1.85 60.96 -1.39
N ALA A 700 -1.22 61.99 -1.96
CA ALA A 700 -1.50 63.08 -2.91
C ALA A 700 -0.12 63.49 -3.49
N GLY A 701 0.10 64.22 -4.59
CA GLY A 701 -0.77 65.00 -5.47
C GLY A 701 0.04 65.63 -6.62
N GLN A 702 -0.66 66.48 -7.40
CA GLN A 702 -0.23 67.28 -8.59
C GLN A 702 0.10 66.44 -9.84
N SER A 703 -0.37 66.71 -11.06
CA SER A 703 -1.28 67.71 -11.65
C SER A 703 -1.58 67.26 -13.10
N ILE A 704 -2.65 67.81 -13.71
CA ILE A 704 -2.94 67.88 -15.16
C ILE A 704 -3.87 66.80 -15.79
N SER A 705 -4.96 67.35 -16.34
CA SER A 705 -5.85 66.93 -17.44
C SER A 705 -6.86 65.77 -17.28
N GLN A 706 -8.11 66.24 -17.09
CA GLN A 706 -9.37 65.73 -17.63
C GLN A 706 -9.26 64.66 -18.73
N ARG A 707 -9.92 63.52 -18.51
CA ARG A 707 -10.75 62.82 -19.51
C ARG A 707 -11.80 61.96 -18.81
N HIS A 708 -13.05 62.12 -19.24
CA HIS A 708 -14.23 61.39 -18.80
C HIS A 708 -14.05 59.86 -18.84
N VAL A 709 -14.56 59.18 -17.80
CA VAL A 709 -14.89 57.74 -17.84
C VAL A 709 -16.43 57.62 -17.81
N PRO A 710 -17.06 56.93 -18.77
CA PRO A 710 -18.50 56.69 -18.78
C PRO A 710 -18.88 55.51 -17.88
N GLY A 711 -20.00 55.64 -17.16
CA GLY A 711 -20.63 54.52 -16.47
C GLY A 711 -21.21 53.52 -17.47
N THR A 712 -20.92 52.23 -17.26
CA THR A 712 -21.56 51.07 -17.91
C THR A 712 -21.76 50.03 -16.81
N SER A 713 -22.97 49.86 -16.27
CA SER A 713 -24.16 49.16 -16.78
C SER A 713 -24.21 47.69 -16.34
N GLN A 714 -24.97 47.43 -15.26
CA GLN A 714 -25.43 46.08 -14.87
C GLN A 714 -26.15 45.33 -16.01
N GLN A 715 -26.58 46.04 -17.06
CA GLN A 715 -27.18 45.46 -18.26
C GLN A 715 -26.22 44.59 -19.10
N SER A 716 -24.90 44.83 -19.05
CA SER A 716 -23.93 44.01 -19.81
C SER A 716 -23.78 42.60 -19.24
N ALA A 717 -23.77 42.45 -17.91
CA ALA A 717 -23.61 41.14 -17.26
C ALA A 717 -24.82 40.22 -17.49
N CYS A 718 -26.04 40.78 -17.54
CA CYS A 718 -27.26 40.00 -17.83
C CYS A 718 -27.33 39.53 -19.29
N GLN A 719 -26.78 40.30 -20.24
CA GLN A 719 -26.73 39.88 -21.66
C GLN A 719 -25.77 38.72 -21.89
N ASP A 720 -24.62 38.70 -21.20
CA ASP A 720 -23.64 37.62 -21.31
C ASP A 720 -24.16 36.29 -20.73
N LEU A 721 -24.89 36.34 -19.61
CA LEU A 721 -25.56 35.17 -19.03
C LEU A 721 -26.63 34.60 -19.97
N HIS A 722 -27.38 35.45 -20.67
CA HIS A 722 -28.39 34.98 -21.62
C HIS A 722 -27.74 34.24 -22.81
N GLN A 723 -26.64 34.76 -23.37
CA GLN A 723 -25.92 34.12 -24.47
C GLN A 723 -25.28 32.80 -24.04
N GLN A 724 -24.67 32.74 -22.86
CA GLN A 724 -24.07 31.50 -22.32
C GLN A 724 -25.14 30.43 -22.02
N GLY A 725 -26.36 30.85 -21.68
CA GLY A 725 -27.48 29.94 -21.46
C GLY A 725 -27.87 29.11 -22.68
N GLN A 726 -27.55 29.55 -23.90
CA GLN A 726 -27.86 28.85 -25.15
C GLN A 726 -26.84 27.78 -25.54
N TRP A 727 -25.69 27.69 -24.86
CA TRP A 727 -24.66 26.71 -25.17
C TRP A 727 -25.14 25.30 -24.88
N ARG A 728 -24.69 24.32 -25.68
CA ARG A 728 -25.15 22.93 -25.59
C ARG A 728 -24.24 22.12 -24.65
N VAL A 729 -24.85 21.29 -23.81
CA VAL A 729 -24.15 20.37 -22.93
C VAL A 729 -23.62 19.18 -23.74
N THR A 730 -22.32 18.94 -23.71
CA THR A 730 -21.66 17.85 -24.46
C THR A 730 -21.46 16.56 -23.63
N VAL A 731 -21.61 16.67 -22.31
CA VAL A 731 -21.35 15.62 -21.31
C VAL A 731 -22.60 15.21 -20.54
N GLY A 732 -22.71 13.93 -20.16
CA GLY A 732 -23.83 13.39 -19.38
C GLY A 732 -24.97 12.84 -20.26
N LYS A 733 -25.27 11.54 -20.08
CA LYS A 733 -26.20 10.79 -20.96
C LYS A 733 -27.63 11.37 -21.01
N LYS A 734 -28.12 11.97 -19.91
CA LYS A 734 -29.47 12.55 -19.81
C LYS A 734 -29.56 13.98 -20.34
N MET A 735 -28.47 14.75 -20.25
CA MET A 735 -28.44 16.18 -20.54
C MET A 735 -27.65 16.56 -21.78
N ARG A 736 -27.07 15.58 -22.49
CA ARG A 736 -26.41 15.82 -23.77
C ARG A 736 -27.38 16.51 -24.73
N ASP A 737 -26.87 17.52 -25.43
CA ASP A 737 -27.57 18.36 -26.39
C ASP A 737 -28.65 19.29 -25.81
N LYS A 738 -28.84 19.33 -24.49
CA LYS A 738 -29.65 20.37 -23.83
C LYS A 738 -28.86 21.67 -23.72
N SER A 739 -29.55 22.80 -23.75
CA SER A 739 -28.92 24.09 -23.48
C SER A 739 -28.48 24.18 -22.02
N TYR A 740 -27.50 25.02 -21.71
CA TYR A 740 -27.03 25.23 -20.34
C TYR A 740 -28.16 25.72 -19.43
N ALA A 741 -29.07 26.54 -19.96
CA ALA A 741 -30.27 26.99 -19.24
C ALA A 741 -31.20 25.80 -18.91
N GLU A 742 -31.53 24.94 -19.87
CA GLU A 742 -32.36 23.74 -19.64
C GLU A 742 -31.70 22.77 -18.65
N ALA A 743 -30.39 22.59 -18.74
CA ALA A 743 -29.64 21.69 -17.87
C ALA A 743 -29.55 22.21 -16.42
N TYR A 744 -29.60 23.54 -16.22
CA TYR A 744 -29.59 24.17 -14.90
C TYR A 744 -30.88 23.92 -14.10
N GLU A 745 -32.01 23.74 -14.80
CA GLU A 745 -33.32 23.50 -14.18
C GLU A 745 -33.45 22.08 -13.59
N ASP A 746 -32.64 21.12 -14.01
CA ASP A 746 -32.58 19.79 -13.37
C ASP A 746 -31.71 19.84 -12.11
N VAL A 747 -32.37 19.78 -10.96
CA VAL A 747 -31.74 19.88 -9.63
C VAL A 747 -30.63 18.84 -9.41
N GLY A 748 -30.83 17.61 -9.92
CA GLY A 748 -29.86 16.53 -9.77
C GLY A 748 -28.61 16.77 -10.62
N TYR A 749 -28.79 17.20 -11.86
CA TYR A 749 -27.71 17.52 -12.76
C TYR A 749 -26.94 18.78 -12.32
N ARG A 750 -27.66 19.82 -11.86
CA ARG A 750 -27.06 21.02 -11.26
C ARG A 750 -26.15 20.71 -10.09
N LYS A 751 -26.62 19.89 -9.15
CA LYS A 751 -25.80 19.44 -8.02
C LYS A 751 -24.57 18.67 -8.49
N TRP A 752 -24.74 17.74 -9.42
CA TRP A 752 -23.62 16.97 -9.97
C TRP A 752 -22.55 17.86 -10.64
N VAL A 753 -22.97 18.83 -11.47
CA VAL A 753 -22.08 19.80 -12.13
C VAL A 753 -21.28 20.60 -11.11
N LEU A 754 -21.94 21.14 -10.08
CA LEU A 754 -21.29 21.94 -9.05
C LEU A 754 -20.33 21.11 -8.18
N ASP A 755 -20.67 19.86 -7.85
CA ASP A 755 -19.87 19.01 -6.96
C ASP A 755 -18.69 18.33 -7.68
N ASN A 756 -18.84 17.97 -8.96
CA ASN A 756 -17.90 17.05 -9.64
C ASN A 756 -17.00 17.72 -10.68
N ILE A 757 -17.41 18.85 -11.27
CA ILE A 757 -16.57 19.57 -12.24
C ILE A 757 -15.55 20.42 -11.49
N ASN A 758 -14.28 20.33 -11.84
CA ASN A 758 -13.20 21.07 -11.16
C ASN A 758 -12.17 21.62 -12.17
N GLU A 759 -11.10 22.21 -11.66
CA GLU A 759 -10.07 22.85 -12.49
C GLU A 759 -9.32 21.88 -13.42
N ARG A 760 -9.44 20.56 -13.22
CA ARG A 760 -8.87 19.53 -14.09
C ARG A 760 -9.83 19.04 -15.18
N SER A 761 -11.11 19.41 -15.11
CA SER A 761 -12.09 19.08 -16.16
C SER A 761 -11.75 19.76 -17.48
N ASN A 762 -12.29 19.26 -18.60
CA ASN A 762 -12.09 19.89 -19.90
C ASN A 762 -12.72 21.31 -19.94
N SER A 763 -12.35 22.10 -20.95
CA SER A 763 -12.79 23.50 -21.08
C SER A 763 -14.31 23.65 -21.11
N GLU A 764 -15.01 22.79 -21.85
CA GLU A 764 -16.47 22.81 -21.97
C GLU A 764 -17.17 22.58 -20.63
N MET A 765 -16.71 21.60 -19.86
CA MET A 765 -17.20 21.33 -18.50
C MET A 765 -16.98 22.54 -17.57
N LYS A 766 -15.82 23.20 -17.68
CA LYS A 766 -15.54 24.41 -16.90
C LYS A 766 -16.48 25.57 -17.28
N HIS A 767 -16.77 25.75 -18.57
CA HIS A 767 -17.75 26.75 -19.00
C HIS A 767 -19.14 26.45 -18.44
N LEU A 768 -19.56 25.18 -18.45
CA LEU A 768 -20.82 24.75 -17.84
C LEU A 768 -20.88 25.05 -16.34
N LYS A 769 -19.85 24.69 -15.57
CA LYS A 769 -19.82 24.99 -14.12
C LYS A 769 -19.77 26.50 -13.85
N LYS A 770 -19.04 27.28 -14.66
CA LYS A 770 -18.98 28.73 -14.53
C LYS A 770 -20.35 29.37 -14.76
N TYR A 771 -21.10 28.90 -15.76
CA TYR A 771 -22.48 29.32 -15.99
C TYR A 771 -23.39 29.01 -14.78
N PHE A 772 -23.26 27.80 -14.20
CA PHE A 772 -24.10 27.37 -13.07
C PHE A 772 -23.81 28.18 -11.80
N LEU A 773 -22.54 28.51 -11.55
CA LEU A 773 -22.16 29.40 -10.45
C LEU A 773 -22.70 30.82 -10.65
N ALA A 774 -22.47 31.41 -11.84
CA ALA A 774 -22.92 32.77 -12.15
C ALA A 774 -24.45 32.91 -12.08
N ARG A 775 -25.21 31.88 -12.48
CA ARG A 775 -26.69 31.86 -12.38
C ARG A 775 -27.21 31.55 -10.97
N THR A 776 -26.38 31.05 -10.06
CA THR A 776 -26.75 30.85 -8.64
C THR A 776 -26.45 32.10 -7.81
N GLU A 777 -25.47 32.90 -8.23
CA GLU A 777 -25.10 34.17 -7.62
C GLU A 777 -25.95 35.36 -8.10
N ALA A 778 -26.50 35.28 -9.32
CA ALA A 778 -27.46 36.22 -9.90
C ALA A 778 -28.90 35.88 -9.49
#